data_AF-A0A9Q5N5V3-F1
#
_entry.id   AF-A0A9Q5N5V3-F1
#
_cell.length_a   1.000
_cell.length_b   1.000
_cell.length_c   1.000
_cell.angle_alpha   90.00
_cell.angle_beta   90.00
_cell.angle_gamma   90.00
#
_symmetry.space_group_name_H-M   'P 1'
#
loop_
_entity.id
_entity.type
_entity.pdbx_description
1 polymer ?
#
loop_
_entity_poly.entity_id
_entity_poly.type
_entity_poly.pdbx_seq_one_letter_code
_entity_poly.pdbx_strand_id
1 'polypeptide(L)'
;MSLSFKGHTVVVTGAGGGLGKAYSLLFASRGANVVVNDVSKDAAQKVVDEITKAGGKAVINTSSVTDGEAVIKTAIDAFGGITILINNAGILRDKAFKNLSDAEWDLVILVHLKGAYACAKAAWPIFRRQKFGRIINTASAAGLYGNVGQANYSAAKMGLSTFSRTLSIEGAKYNIRATTIAPMAASKMTETIMPPEMLAGLKPEFVAPFVAAVVHPDAPDAGGRCFEVGAGYVAEIRWERSKGAIFRVDTSFTPSAVKKRWEEVTDFTNADHPTALRDGDPIARLKQATSIPGPNPQFDPEVRFDGKTVIVTGSGAGLGRAYAHMYARLGANVVVNDVSEKNANAVVKEIKSAGGKAVAAVYSVEDGESIVKTATDAFGTVHILVANAGILRDKSFTAMTEQEWDAVIAVHLRGTYKCAKAVWPVFQKQKYGRIVTTCSQVGIYGNFGQANYSTAKAAILGLSRTLALEGSRYNILVNCIAPSAGTAMTATIWPKEMVEAFKPDYVAPVVGYLTSEANEETTGSLFEISGGWAAQTRWQRAGGHGFPVNKPLTPEAILEKWNVFTNFDDGRATHPTTTQEAIQQIIENFTNTGSSDSSAESPYVDPQDSELVARAKKEVPEPTEYEYSERDVILYNLGIGAEATELQWVYENHDAFAALPTFGVIPQFSASSGIPLDWLPNYNPAKLLHGEQYLSIKGPIPTSGKLVNKARLLEVLDKGKAAAVTSVVETTDASTGKVIFENQSTVFIRGSGGFGGKKTGSDRGPATAPNAPPKRAPDAVVEEKTSTSQAALYRLSGDYNPLHILAEFAAIGGFDRPILHGLCSMGISGKHVLKTFGPYEDIKVRFAGVVYPGETLITEMWKEGNKVVFTTKVKERGTTVLAAAGATLSSGSSKAKL
;
A
#
# COMPACT_ATOMS: atom_id res chain seq x y z
N MET A 1 -13.22 3.25 -34.58
CA MET A 1 -14.12 2.09 -34.80
C MET A 1 -14.22 1.32 -33.50
N SER A 2 -15.40 0.81 -33.14
CA SER A 2 -15.59 0.00 -31.92
C SER A 2 -14.93 -1.37 -32.07
N LEU A 3 -14.18 -1.83 -31.08
CA LEU A 3 -13.65 -3.19 -31.00
C LEU A 3 -14.81 -4.19 -31.09
N SER A 4 -14.64 -5.17 -31.96
CA SER A 4 -15.62 -6.22 -32.23
C SER A 4 -15.08 -7.55 -31.75
N PHE A 5 -15.92 -8.33 -31.08
CA PHE A 5 -15.63 -9.71 -30.68
C PHE A 5 -16.44 -10.73 -31.50
N LYS A 6 -16.97 -10.32 -32.65
CA LYS A 6 -17.68 -11.24 -33.56
C LYS A 6 -16.76 -12.40 -33.96
N GLY A 7 -17.24 -13.62 -33.78
CA GLY A 7 -16.49 -14.83 -34.08
C GLY A 7 -15.60 -15.33 -32.93
N HIS A 8 -15.53 -14.60 -31.81
CA HIS A 8 -14.86 -15.06 -30.60
C HIS A 8 -15.84 -15.75 -29.65
N THR A 9 -15.36 -16.82 -29.02
CA THR A 9 -16.07 -17.48 -27.91
C THR A 9 -15.32 -17.24 -26.61
N VAL A 10 -16.04 -16.71 -25.62
CA VAL A 10 -15.52 -16.29 -24.32
C VAL A 10 -16.12 -17.16 -23.23
N VAL A 11 -15.27 -17.83 -22.47
CA VAL A 11 -15.68 -18.55 -21.25
C VAL A 11 -15.39 -17.68 -20.04
N VAL A 12 -16.41 -17.39 -19.25
CA VAL A 12 -16.29 -16.62 -18.01
C VAL A 12 -16.71 -17.49 -16.83
N THR A 13 -15.79 -17.74 -15.91
CA THR A 13 -16.03 -18.53 -14.69
C THR A 13 -16.53 -17.64 -13.54
N GLY A 14 -17.45 -18.15 -12.72
CA GLY A 14 -18.09 -17.36 -11.66
C GLY A 14 -18.87 -16.15 -12.21
N ALA A 15 -19.63 -16.38 -13.27
CA ALA A 15 -20.25 -15.35 -14.09
C ALA A 15 -21.71 -15.03 -13.73
N GLY A 16 -22.28 -15.66 -12.69
CA GLY A 16 -23.65 -15.42 -12.25
C GLY A 16 -23.89 -14.04 -11.59
N GLY A 17 -22.83 -13.27 -11.32
CA GLY A 17 -22.92 -11.93 -10.73
C GLY A 17 -21.59 -11.17 -10.75
N GLY A 18 -21.59 -9.95 -10.18
CA GLY A 18 -20.40 -9.11 -10.02
C GLY A 18 -19.60 -8.90 -11.32
N LEU A 19 -18.28 -8.99 -11.21
CA LEU A 19 -17.33 -8.87 -12.33
C LEU A 19 -17.62 -9.85 -13.47
N GLY A 20 -17.87 -11.12 -13.16
CA GLY A 20 -18.10 -12.15 -14.18
C GLY A 20 -19.34 -11.88 -15.02
N LYS A 21 -20.41 -11.37 -14.39
CA LYS A 21 -21.61 -10.90 -15.11
C LYS A 21 -21.27 -9.70 -16.02
N ALA A 22 -20.57 -8.70 -15.50
CA ALA A 22 -20.21 -7.50 -16.27
C ALA A 22 -19.32 -7.82 -17.49
N TYR A 23 -18.36 -8.74 -17.34
CA TYR A 23 -17.59 -9.27 -18.47
C TYR A 23 -18.51 -9.91 -19.51
N SER A 24 -19.38 -10.82 -19.07
CA SER A 24 -20.28 -11.57 -19.96
C SER A 24 -21.18 -10.65 -20.78
N LEU A 25 -21.78 -9.64 -20.14
CA LEU A 25 -22.61 -8.64 -20.82
C LEU A 25 -21.83 -7.81 -21.83
N LEU A 26 -20.64 -7.31 -21.47
CA LEU A 26 -19.82 -6.48 -22.36
C LEU A 26 -19.32 -7.28 -23.57
N PHE A 27 -18.83 -8.50 -23.40
CA PHE A 27 -18.38 -9.33 -24.52
C PHE A 27 -19.54 -9.68 -25.45
N ALA A 28 -20.69 -10.05 -24.90
CA ALA A 28 -21.88 -10.32 -25.70
C ALA A 28 -22.37 -9.09 -26.47
N SER A 29 -22.38 -7.90 -25.85
CA SER A 29 -22.78 -6.65 -26.50
C SER A 29 -21.83 -6.24 -27.63
N ARG A 30 -20.61 -6.79 -27.66
CA ARG A 30 -19.62 -6.62 -28.73
C ARG A 30 -19.56 -7.82 -29.70
N GLY A 31 -20.54 -8.72 -29.64
CA GLY A 31 -20.75 -9.77 -30.64
C GLY A 31 -20.08 -11.12 -30.34
N ALA A 32 -19.52 -11.31 -29.15
CA ALA A 32 -18.96 -12.60 -28.75
C ALA A 32 -20.06 -13.64 -28.46
N ASN A 33 -19.73 -14.92 -28.62
CA ASN A 33 -20.47 -16.00 -27.98
C ASN A 33 -19.96 -16.18 -26.55
N VAL A 34 -20.84 -16.26 -25.55
CA VAL A 34 -20.43 -16.29 -24.14
C VAL A 34 -20.89 -17.58 -23.44
N VAL A 35 -19.96 -18.27 -22.78
CA VAL A 35 -20.30 -19.31 -21.80
C VAL A 35 -20.28 -18.69 -20.42
N VAL A 36 -21.45 -18.67 -19.79
CA VAL A 36 -21.65 -18.16 -18.42
C VAL A 36 -21.55 -19.35 -17.47
N ASN A 37 -20.37 -19.57 -16.89
CA ASN A 37 -20.15 -20.62 -15.89
C ASN A 37 -20.42 -20.08 -14.48
N ASP A 38 -21.33 -20.72 -13.74
CA ASP A 38 -21.54 -20.47 -12.32
C ASP A 38 -22.14 -21.70 -11.65
N VAL A 39 -21.74 -22.00 -10.41
CA VAL A 39 -22.33 -23.13 -9.65
C VAL A 39 -23.82 -22.92 -9.36
N SER A 40 -24.29 -21.67 -9.34
CA SER A 40 -25.71 -21.34 -9.26
C SER A 40 -26.33 -21.31 -10.65
N LYS A 41 -27.10 -22.36 -10.99
CA LYS A 41 -27.87 -22.43 -12.24
C LYS A 41 -28.74 -21.19 -12.47
N ASP A 42 -29.47 -20.77 -11.44
CA ASP A 42 -30.40 -19.64 -11.55
C ASP A 42 -29.65 -18.32 -11.79
N ALA A 43 -28.49 -18.13 -11.15
CA ALA A 43 -27.67 -16.94 -11.37
C ALA A 43 -27.10 -16.91 -12.78
N ALA A 44 -26.55 -18.04 -13.27
CA ALA A 44 -26.05 -18.14 -14.63
C ALA A 44 -27.16 -17.93 -15.67
N GLN A 45 -28.33 -18.54 -15.48
CA GLN A 45 -29.46 -18.44 -16.40
C GLN A 45 -29.95 -17.00 -16.53
N LYS A 46 -30.05 -16.25 -15.43
CA LYS A 46 -30.43 -14.83 -15.45
C LYS A 46 -29.51 -13.99 -16.34
N VAL A 47 -28.20 -14.25 -16.31
CA VAL A 47 -27.23 -13.52 -17.15
C VAL A 47 -27.39 -13.93 -18.63
N VAL A 48 -27.61 -15.20 -18.91
CA VAL A 48 -27.88 -15.68 -20.28
C VAL A 48 -29.19 -15.10 -20.84
N ASP A 49 -30.24 -15.03 -20.03
CA ASP A 49 -31.53 -14.42 -20.42
C ASP A 49 -31.36 -12.94 -20.75
N GLU A 50 -30.56 -12.20 -19.96
CA GLU A 50 -30.24 -10.80 -20.23
C GLU A 50 -29.48 -10.63 -21.55
N ILE A 51 -28.47 -11.48 -21.80
CA ILE A 51 -27.70 -11.47 -23.05
C ILE A 51 -28.59 -11.77 -24.25
N THR A 52 -29.39 -12.84 -24.18
CA THR A 52 -30.24 -13.28 -25.29
C THR A 52 -31.37 -12.30 -25.59
N LYS A 53 -31.97 -11.70 -24.55
CA LYS A 53 -32.95 -10.62 -24.69
C LYS A 53 -32.36 -9.39 -25.40
N ALA A 54 -31.07 -9.09 -25.18
CA ALA A 54 -30.35 -8.04 -25.89
C ALA A 54 -29.87 -8.44 -27.30
N GLY A 55 -30.20 -9.65 -27.78
CA GLY A 55 -29.82 -10.16 -29.09
C GLY A 55 -28.44 -10.81 -29.17
N GLY A 56 -27.75 -10.98 -28.04
CA GLY A 56 -26.47 -11.68 -27.94
C GLY A 56 -26.62 -13.20 -27.89
N LYS A 57 -25.47 -13.91 -27.91
CA LYS A 57 -25.42 -15.38 -27.85
C LYS A 57 -24.72 -15.83 -26.57
N ALA A 58 -25.43 -16.57 -25.72
CA ALA A 58 -24.84 -17.15 -24.53
C ALA A 58 -25.46 -18.50 -24.15
N VAL A 59 -24.71 -19.30 -23.41
CA VAL A 59 -25.15 -20.58 -22.84
C VAL A 59 -24.68 -20.70 -21.40
N ILE A 60 -25.49 -21.36 -20.56
CA ILE A 60 -25.13 -21.63 -19.17
C ILE A 60 -24.18 -22.83 -19.06
N ASN A 61 -23.32 -22.81 -18.05
CA ASN A 61 -22.60 -23.99 -17.55
C ASN A 61 -22.63 -23.98 -16.01
N THR A 62 -22.89 -25.14 -15.39
CA THR A 62 -23.01 -25.26 -13.92
C THR A 62 -21.92 -26.14 -13.30
N SER A 63 -20.91 -26.50 -14.08
CA SER A 63 -19.82 -27.37 -13.63
C SER A 63 -18.93 -26.63 -12.64
N SER A 64 -18.35 -27.35 -11.70
CA SER A 64 -17.27 -26.81 -10.86
C SER A 64 -16.11 -26.39 -11.75
N VAL A 65 -15.45 -25.28 -11.41
CA VAL A 65 -14.22 -24.85 -12.12
C VAL A 65 -13.06 -25.82 -11.97
N THR A 66 -13.14 -26.75 -11.00
CA THR A 66 -12.17 -27.86 -10.87
C THR A 66 -12.35 -28.91 -11.97
N ASP A 67 -13.52 -28.97 -12.60
CA ASP A 67 -13.79 -29.78 -13.79
C ASP A 67 -13.68 -28.91 -15.04
N GLY A 68 -12.45 -28.51 -15.34
CA GLY A 68 -12.16 -27.63 -16.47
C GLY A 68 -12.57 -28.23 -17.82
N GLU A 69 -12.54 -29.56 -17.95
CA GLU A 69 -12.98 -30.24 -19.17
C GLU A 69 -14.47 -30.03 -19.41
N ALA A 70 -15.32 -30.23 -18.40
CA ALA A 70 -16.75 -29.99 -18.51
C ALA A 70 -17.07 -28.51 -18.80
N VAL A 71 -16.34 -27.57 -18.19
CA VAL A 71 -16.50 -26.13 -18.45
C VAL A 71 -16.18 -25.79 -19.92
N ILE A 72 -15.03 -26.23 -20.43
CA ILE A 72 -14.60 -25.92 -21.80
C ILE A 72 -15.42 -26.69 -22.84
N LYS A 73 -15.85 -27.92 -22.53
CA LYS A 73 -16.71 -28.71 -23.42
C LYS A 73 -17.99 -27.98 -23.79
N THR A 74 -18.61 -27.25 -22.86
CA THR A 74 -19.80 -26.44 -23.17
C THR A 74 -19.54 -25.38 -24.26
N ALA A 75 -18.36 -24.76 -24.28
CA ALA A 75 -17.98 -23.80 -25.32
C ALA A 75 -17.86 -24.47 -26.70
N ILE A 76 -17.29 -25.68 -26.72
CA ILE A 76 -17.13 -26.48 -27.94
C ILE A 76 -18.49 -26.93 -28.46
N ASP A 77 -19.33 -27.51 -27.59
CA ASP A 77 -20.64 -28.05 -27.97
C ASP A 77 -21.58 -26.94 -28.48
N ALA A 78 -21.59 -25.77 -27.83
CA ALA A 78 -22.51 -24.69 -28.17
C ALA A 78 -22.01 -23.81 -29.33
N PHE A 79 -20.70 -23.57 -29.41
CA PHE A 79 -20.11 -22.53 -30.27
C PHE A 79 -18.92 -23.00 -31.12
N GLY A 80 -18.57 -24.28 -31.07
CA GLY A 80 -17.51 -24.89 -31.88
C GLY A 80 -16.08 -24.66 -31.40
N GLY A 81 -15.86 -23.89 -30.32
CA GLY A 81 -14.53 -23.64 -29.78
C GLY A 81 -14.49 -22.56 -28.71
N ILE A 82 -13.26 -22.18 -28.32
CA ILE A 82 -12.97 -21.12 -27.34
C ILE A 82 -11.78 -20.29 -27.85
N THR A 83 -11.85 -18.97 -27.67
CA THR A 83 -10.74 -18.06 -27.96
C THR A 83 -10.25 -17.27 -26.74
N ILE A 84 -11.11 -17.08 -25.74
CA ILE A 84 -10.83 -16.26 -24.56
C ILE A 84 -11.33 -17.00 -23.31
N LEU A 85 -10.48 -17.13 -22.29
CA LEU A 85 -10.80 -17.69 -20.98
C LEU A 85 -10.60 -16.64 -19.89
N ILE A 86 -11.65 -16.39 -19.08
CA ILE A 86 -11.60 -15.49 -17.93
C ILE A 86 -11.77 -16.33 -16.66
N ASN A 87 -10.65 -16.57 -15.98
CA ASN A 87 -10.57 -17.25 -14.68
C ASN A 87 -10.91 -16.25 -13.56
N ASN A 88 -12.21 -16.06 -13.34
CA ASN A 88 -12.78 -15.10 -12.39
C ASN A 88 -13.43 -15.75 -11.16
N ALA A 89 -13.84 -17.03 -11.23
CA ALA A 89 -14.48 -17.72 -10.11
C ALA A 89 -13.69 -17.62 -8.80
N GLY A 90 -14.41 -17.50 -7.69
CA GLY A 90 -13.79 -17.29 -6.40
C GLY A 90 -14.72 -17.37 -5.20
N ILE A 91 -14.12 -17.55 -4.03
CA ILE A 91 -14.77 -17.65 -2.72
C ILE A 91 -13.88 -17.03 -1.63
N LEU A 92 -14.45 -16.66 -0.48
CA LEU A 92 -13.69 -16.27 0.71
C LEU A 92 -13.94 -17.21 1.88
N ARG A 93 -12.90 -17.37 2.71
CA ARG A 93 -12.95 -18.04 4.02
C ARG A 93 -12.03 -17.25 4.96
N ASP A 94 -12.42 -16.00 5.21
CA ASP A 94 -11.60 -15.05 5.95
C ASP A 94 -11.57 -15.40 7.43
N LYS A 95 -10.36 -15.67 7.93
CA LYS A 95 -10.07 -16.02 9.32
C LYS A 95 -8.65 -15.58 9.62
N ALA A 96 -8.45 -14.98 10.81
CA ALA A 96 -7.11 -14.81 11.36
C ALA A 96 -6.36 -16.15 11.29
N PHE A 97 -5.07 -16.13 10.96
CA PHE A 97 -4.29 -17.32 10.62
C PHE A 97 -4.35 -18.41 11.70
N LYS A 98 -4.36 -18.02 12.99
CA LYS A 98 -4.52 -18.95 14.11
C LYS A 98 -5.85 -19.74 14.09
N ASN A 99 -6.91 -19.19 13.51
CA ASN A 99 -8.26 -19.77 13.45
C ASN A 99 -8.59 -20.42 12.10
N LEU A 100 -7.75 -20.24 11.08
CA LEU A 100 -7.96 -20.82 9.75
C LEU A 100 -7.80 -22.34 9.79
N SER A 101 -8.84 -23.09 9.42
CA SER A 101 -8.79 -24.56 9.35
C SER A 101 -8.15 -25.06 8.04
N ASP A 102 -7.66 -26.30 8.05
CA ASP A 102 -7.15 -26.98 6.85
C ASP A 102 -8.21 -27.04 5.75
N ALA A 103 -9.47 -27.35 6.09
CA ALA A 103 -10.56 -27.43 5.11
C ALA A 103 -10.85 -26.08 4.44
N GLU A 104 -10.81 -24.97 5.19
CA GLU A 104 -10.97 -23.63 4.64
C GLU A 104 -9.77 -23.20 3.79
N TRP A 105 -8.56 -23.60 4.17
CA TRP A 105 -7.36 -23.41 3.36
C TRP A 105 -7.50 -24.16 2.02
N ASP A 106 -7.74 -25.47 2.09
CA ASP A 106 -7.79 -26.37 0.94
C ASP A 106 -8.88 -25.95 -0.04
N LEU A 107 -10.06 -25.56 0.46
CA LEU A 107 -11.17 -25.11 -0.38
C LEU A 107 -10.82 -23.83 -1.18
N VAL A 108 -10.17 -22.84 -0.57
CA VAL A 108 -9.79 -21.59 -1.25
C VAL A 108 -8.71 -21.86 -2.32
N ILE A 109 -7.69 -22.67 -1.99
CA ILE A 109 -6.66 -23.07 -2.96
C ILE A 109 -7.28 -23.87 -4.13
N LEU A 110 -8.20 -24.79 -3.83
CA LEU A 110 -8.89 -25.61 -4.83
C LEU A 110 -9.69 -24.75 -5.83
N VAL A 111 -10.52 -23.82 -5.36
CA VAL A 111 -11.36 -23.02 -6.26
C VAL A 111 -10.52 -22.03 -7.07
N HIS A 112 -9.58 -21.32 -6.45
CA HIS A 112 -8.87 -20.24 -7.11
C HIS A 112 -7.67 -20.68 -7.93
N LEU A 113 -6.81 -21.56 -7.41
CA LEU A 113 -5.61 -22.01 -8.11
C LEU A 113 -5.90 -23.23 -8.98
N LYS A 114 -6.43 -24.30 -8.39
CA LYS A 114 -6.69 -25.54 -9.13
C LYS A 114 -7.78 -25.34 -10.18
N GLY A 115 -8.82 -24.57 -9.88
CA GLY A 115 -9.86 -24.22 -10.86
C GLY A 115 -9.31 -23.45 -12.08
N ALA A 116 -8.50 -22.43 -11.86
CA ALA A 116 -7.86 -21.69 -12.96
C ALA A 116 -6.91 -22.58 -13.78
N TYR A 117 -6.14 -23.44 -13.12
CA TYR A 117 -5.33 -24.46 -13.78
C TYR A 117 -6.17 -25.38 -14.65
N ALA A 118 -7.23 -25.98 -14.11
CA ALA A 118 -8.05 -26.98 -14.81
C ALA A 118 -8.71 -26.38 -16.06
N CYS A 119 -9.32 -25.20 -15.94
CA CYS A 119 -9.92 -24.50 -17.08
C CYS A 119 -8.87 -24.12 -18.14
N ALA A 120 -7.71 -23.58 -17.72
CA ALA A 120 -6.63 -23.24 -18.65
C ALA A 120 -6.06 -24.49 -19.34
N LYS A 121 -5.90 -25.58 -18.59
CA LYS A 121 -5.38 -26.88 -19.07
C LYS A 121 -6.31 -27.45 -20.14
N ALA A 122 -7.62 -27.40 -19.95
CA ALA A 122 -8.61 -27.88 -20.91
C ALA A 122 -8.69 -26.99 -22.17
N ALA A 123 -8.55 -25.66 -22.03
CA ALA A 123 -8.54 -24.74 -23.17
C ALA A 123 -7.24 -24.81 -23.99
N TRP A 124 -6.11 -25.17 -23.36
CA TRP A 124 -4.77 -25.07 -23.93
C TRP A 124 -4.58 -25.79 -25.28
N PRO A 125 -5.01 -27.05 -25.47
CA PRO A 125 -4.85 -27.75 -26.75
C PRO A 125 -5.57 -27.05 -27.91
N ILE A 126 -6.72 -26.43 -27.63
CA ILE A 126 -7.54 -25.70 -28.60
C ILE A 126 -6.80 -24.42 -29.00
N PHE A 127 -6.37 -23.63 -28.02
CA PHE A 127 -5.59 -22.40 -28.25
C PHE A 127 -4.33 -22.66 -29.07
N ARG A 128 -3.60 -23.74 -28.77
CA ARG A 128 -2.40 -24.13 -29.53
C ARG A 128 -2.72 -24.49 -30.98
N ARG A 129 -3.80 -25.26 -31.21
CA ARG A 129 -4.20 -25.71 -32.54
C ARG A 129 -4.59 -24.54 -33.44
N GLN A 130 -5.36 -23.60 -32.90
CA GLN A 130 -5.83 -22.43 -33.65
C GLN A 130 -4.82 -21.27 -33.68
N LYS A 131 -3.67 -21.40 -32.99
CA LYS A 131 -2.65 -20.36 -32.85
C LYS A 131 -3.23 -19.02 -32.36
N PHE A 132 -4.14 -19.09 -31.39
CA PHE A 132 -4.72 -17.94 -30.73
C PHE A 132 -5.31 -18.33 -29.39
N GLY A 133 -5.01 -17.56 -28.34
CA GLY A 133 -5.68 -17.69 -27.05
C GLY A 133 -5.44 -16.46 -26.18
N ARG A 134 -6.42 -16.10 -25.35
CA ARG A 134 -6.31 -15.03 -24.36
C ARG A 134 -6.83 -15.54 -23.03
N ILE A 135 -6.04 -15.36 -21.98
CA ILE A 135 -6.37 -15.80 -20.63
C ILE A 135 -6.29 -14.59 -19.70
N ILE A 136 -7.31 -14.41 -18.87
CA ILE A 136 -7.30 -13.46 -17.77
C ILE A 136 -7.36 -14.26 -16.47
N ASN A 137 -6.37 -14.09 -15.61
CA ASN A 137 -6.41 -14.62 -14.25
C ASN A 137 -6.66 -13.47 -13.27
N THR A 138 -7.73 -13.60 -12.50
CA THR A 138 -8.13 -12.61 -11.50
C THR A 138 -7.35 -12.81 -10.20
N ALA A 139 -6.29 -12.03 -9.99
CA ALA A 139 -5.58 -11.87 -8.73
C ALA A 139 -6.35 -10.92 -7.78
N SER A 140 -5.67 -10.23 -6.88
CA SER A 140 -6.23 -9.19 -6.00
C SER A 140 -5.11 -8.39 -5.33
N ALA A 141 -5.43 -7.20 -4.79
CA ALA A 141 -4.51 -6.47 -3.92
C ALA A 141 -4.05 -7.33 -2.73
N ALA A 142 -4.97 -8.12 -2.12
CA ALA A 142 -4.60 -9.05 -1.05
C ALA A 142 -3.57 -10.10 -1.50
N GLY A 143 -3.63 -10.57 -2.75
CA GLY A 143 -2.60 -11.42 -3.33
C GLY A 143 -1.26 -10.71 -3.45
N LEU A 144 -1.26 -9.50 -4.00
CA LEU A 144 -0.04 -8.75 -4.25
C LEU A 144 0.65 -8.26 -2.97
N TYR A 145 -0.09 -7.83 -1.96
CA TYR A 145 0.46 -7.15 -0.78
C TYR A 145 0.25 -7.91 0.54
N GLY A 146 -0.54 -8.98 0.54
CA GLY A 146 -1.02 -9.64 1.76
C GLY A 146 -2.19 -8.88 2.39
N ASN A 147 -3.05 -9.57 3.13
CA ASN A 147 -4.12 -8.92 3.89
C ASN A 147 -4.46 -9.73 5.16
N VAL A 148 -4.64 -9.05 6.29
CA VAL A 148 -4.92 -9.68 7.58
C VAL A 148 -6.19 -10.55 7.47
N GLY A 149 -6.10 -11.80 7.91
CA GLY A 149 -7.22 -12.74 7.89
C GLY A 149 -7.43 -13.46 6.55
N GLN A 150 -6.56 -13.25 5.56
CA GLN A 150 -6.72 -13.75 4.19
C GLN A 150 -5.54 -14.60 3.71
N ALA A 151 -4.86 -15.33 4.61
CA ALA A 151 -3.63 -16.07 4.28
C ALA A 151 -3.77 -17.04 3.09
N ASN A 152 -4.87 -17.80 3.04
CA ASN A 152 -5.21 -18.71 1.93
C ASN A 152 -5.53 -17.96 0.63
N TYR A 153 -6.32 -16.88 0.71
CA TYR A 153 -6.73 -16.08 -0.43
C TYR A 153 -5.54 -15.32 -1.04
N SER A 154 -4.73 -14.65 -0.21
CA SER A 154 -3.49 -13.99 -0.63
C SER A 154 -2.52 -14.97 -1.30
N ALA A 155 -2.36 -16.17 -0.76
CA ALA A 155 -1.56 -17.20 -1.40
C ALA A 155 -2.10 -17.58 -2.79
N ALA A 156 -3.41 -17.87 -2.90
CA ALA A 156 -4.02 -18.23 -4.17
C ALA A 156 -3.89 -17.13 -5.23
N LYS A 157 -4.18 -15.88 -4.85
CA LYS A 157 -4.19 -14.74 -5.77
C LYS A 157 -2.78 -14.33 -6.22
N MET A 158 -1.77 -14.46 -5.36
CA MET A 158 -0.37 -14.29 -5.77
C MET A 158 0.09 -15.44 -6.67
N GLY A 159 -0.34 -16.68 -6.43
CA GLY A 159 -0.02 -17.81 -7.32
C GLY A 159 -0.52 -17.60 -8.75
N LEU A 160 -1.70 -17.00 -8.91
CA LEU A 160 -2.27 -16.67 -10.21
C LEU A 160 -1.46 -15.62 -10.99
N SER A 161 -0.79 -14.69 -10.31
CA SER A 161 -0.05 -13.64 -11.01
C SER A 161 1.11 -14.21 -11.82
N THR A 162 1.86 -15.16 -11.23
CA THR A 162 2.98 -15.83 -11.92
C THR A 162 2.51 -17.00 -12.79
N PHE A 163 1.34 -17.60 -12.49
CA PHE A 163 0.70 -18.55 -13.40
C PHE A 163 0.48 -17.90 -14.78
N SER A 164 -0.09 -16.70 -14.82
CA SER A 164 -0.25 -15.93 -16.07
C SER A 164 1.07 -15.72 -16.78
N ARG A 165 2.11 -15.32 -16.05
CA ARG A 165 3.44 -15.09 -16.63
C ARG A 165 4.01 -16.33 -17.28
N THR A 166 3.91 -17.47 -16.60
CA THR A 166 4.38 -18.76 -17.13
C THR A 166 3.58 -19.19 -18.36
N LEU A 167 2.25 -19.09 -18.31
CA LEU A 167 1.40 -19.38 -19.48
C LEU A 167 1.75 -18.47 -20.66
N SER A 168 1.99 -17.17 -20.44
CA SER A 168 2.39 -16.26 -21.50
C SER A 168 3.74 -16.63 -22.14
N ILE A 169 4.72 -17.05 -21.32
CA ILE A 169 6.01 -17.53 -21.81
C ILE A 169 5.84 -18.79 -22.67
N GLU A 170 5.09 -19.79 -22.18
CA GLU A 170 4.86 -21.05 -22.92
C GLU A 170 3.99 -20.87 -24.17
N GLY A 171 3.06 -19.93 -24.11
CA GLY A 171 2.05 -19.63 -25.10
C GLY A 171 2.51 -18.73 -26.23
N ALA A 172 3.62 -17.98 -26.06
CA ALA A 172 4.07 -16.94 -26.98
C ALA A 172 4.15 -17.42 -28.44
N LYS A 173 4.76 -18.60 -28.69
CA LYS A 173 4.90 -19.17 -30.04
C LYS A 173 3.58 -19.60 -30.70
N TYR A 174 2.50 -19.65 -29.92
CA TYR A 174 1.14 -19.99 -30.36
C TYR A 174 0.21 -18.77 -30.32
N ASN A 175 0.73 -17.55 -30.11
CA ASN A 175 -0.09 -16.34 -29.89
C ASN A 175 -1.13 -16.55 -28.78
N ILE A 176 -0.70 -17.20 -27.70
CA ILE A 176 -1.46 -17.34 -26.46
C ILE A 176 -0.85 -16.38 -25.45
N ARG A 177 -1.68 -15.47 -24.93
CA ARG A 177 -1.29 -14.49 -23.92
C ARG A 177 -2.13 -14.69 -22.67
N ALA A 178 -1.51 -14.60 -21.50
CA ALA A 178 -2.18 -14.63 -20.22
C ALA A 178 -1.83 -13.37 -19.42
N THR A 179 -2.83 -12.65 -18.95
CA THR A 179 -2.68 -11.37 -18.24
C THR A 179 -3.29 -11.48 -16.86
N THR A 180 -2.65 -10.84 -15.89
CA THR A 180 -3.14 -10.77 -14.52
C THR A 180 -3.83 -9.44 -14.27
N ILE A 181 -5.01 -9.48 -13.66
CA ILE A 181 -5.65 -8.30 -13.09
C ILE A 181 -5.77 -8.45 -11.58
N ALA A 182 -5.58 -7.37 -10.84
CA ALA A 182 -5.87 -7.24 -9.43
C ALA A 182 -7.03 -6.25 -9.27
N PRO A 183 -8.29 -6.70 -9.52
CA PRO A 183 -9.40 -5.78 -9.61
C PRO A 183 -9.93 -5.39 -8.23
N MET A 184 -10.54 -4.21 -8.17
CA MET A 184 -11.44 -3.81 -7.09
C MET A 184 -12.83 -3.50 -7.65
N ALA A 185 -13.82 -4.26 -7.21
CA ALA A 185 -15.21 -4.11 -7.63
C ALA A 185 -16.18 -4.64 -6.56
N ALA A 186 -17.38 -4.07 -6.53
CA ALA A 186 -18.48 -4.53 -5.71
C ALA A 186 -18.92 -5.94 -6.15
N SER A 187 -19.07 -6.81 -5.17
CA SER A 187 -19.56 -8.17 -5.32
C SER A 187 -20.14 -8.66 -4.00
N LYS A 188 -20.86 -9.78 -4.01
CA LYS A 188 -21.27 -10.48 -2.78
C LYS A 188 -20.11 -10.72 -1.80
N MET A 189 -18.91 -10.87 -2.34
CA MET A 189 -17.68 -11.05 -1.58
C MET A 189 -17.30 -9.78 -0.81
N THR A 190 -17.27 -8.62 -1.49
CA THR A 190 -16.88 -7.34 -0.89
C THR A 190 -17.99 -6.71 -0.04
N GLU A 191 -19.26 -7.04 -0.30
CA GLU A 191 -20.42 -6.60 0.50
C GLU A 191 -20.29 -6.97 1.99
N THR A 192 -19.59 -8.05 2.30
CA THR A 192 -19.40 -8.52 3.68
C THR A 192 -18.32 -7.75 4.46
N ILE A 193 -17.51 -6.94 3.77
CA ILE A 193 -16.31 -6.31 4.34
C ILE A 193 -16.19 -4.80 4.05
N MET A 194 -17.07 -4.23 3.21
CA MET A 194 -17.03 -2.81 2.83
C MET A 194 -18.37 -2.10 3.08
N PRO A 195 -18.35 -0.81 3.47
CA PRO A 195 -19.57 -0.01 3.60
C PRO A 195 -20.31 0.20 2.27
N PRO A 196 -21.66 0.34 2.28
CA PRO A 196 -22.48 0.53 1.07
C PRO A 196 -22.04 1.70 0.18
N GLU A 197 -21.64 2.82 0.77
CA GLU A 197 -21.18 4.01 0.06
C GLU A 197 -19.89 3.76 -0.74
N MET A 198 -19.00 2.90 -0.24
CA MET A 198 -17.79 2.51 -0.95
C MET A 198 -18.12 1.57 -2.11
N LEU A 199 -19.04 0.61 -1.89
CA LEU A 199 -19.48 -0.33 -2.91
C LEU A 199 -20.17 0.37 -4.09
N ALA A 200 -20.88 1.48 -3.85
CA ALA A 200 -21.55 2.24 -4.89
C ALA A 200 -20.58 2.82 -5.96
N GLY A 201 -19.35 3.16 -5.56
CA GLY A 201 -18.28 3.63 -6.46
C GLY A 201 -17.54 2.51 -7.19
N LEU A 202 -17.54 1.29 -6.64
CA LEU A 202 -16.80 0.13 -7.15
C LEU A 202 -17.57 -0.65 -8.22
N LYS A 203 -18.11 0.03 -9.23
CA LYS A 203 -18.93 -0.59 -10.27
C LYS A 203 -18.11 -1.57 -11.15
N PRO A 204 -18.52 -2.84 -11.29
CA PRO A 204 -17.87 -3.82 -12.18
C PRO A 204 -17.66 -3.35 -13.63
N GLU A 205 -18.52 -2.45 -14.09
CA GLU A 205 -18.51 -1.83 -15.41
C GLU A 205 -17.25 -0.98 -15.66
N PHE A 206 -16.49 -0.63 -14.63
CA PHE A 206 -15.19 0.04 -14.78
C PHE A 206 -14.00 -0.92 -14.89
N VAL A 207 -14.20 -2.23 -14.70
CA VAL A 207 -13.16 -3.25 -14.85
C VAL A 207 -13.31 -4.00 -16.18
N ALA A 208 -14.55 -4.29 -16.57
CA ALA A 208 -14.83 -5.04 -17.80
C ALA A 208 -14.22 -4.44 -19.08
N PRO A 209 -14.20 -3.11 -19.30
CA PRO A 209 -13.60 -2.51 -20.47
C PRO A 209 -12.10 -2.76 -20.59
N PHE A 210 -11.36 -2.71 -19.46
CA PHE A 210 -9.94 -3.04 -19.45
C PHE A 210 -9.71 -4.49 -19.87
N VAL A 211 -10.49 -5.41 -19.29
CA VAL A 211 -10.41 -6.85 -19.62
C VAL A 211 -10.66 -7.08 -21.10
N ALA A 212 -11.71 -6.49 -21.68
CA ALA A 212 -11.98 -6.58 -23.11
C ALA A 212 -10.84 -5.98 -23.95
N ALA A 213 -10.32 -4.81 -23.57
CA ALA A 213 -9.24 -4.14 -24.31
C ALA A 213 -7.99 -5.02 -24.44
N VAL A 214 -7.53 -5.65 -23.35
CA VAL A 214 -6.26 -6.42 -23.36
C VAL A 214 -6.36 -7.81 -23.97
N VAL A 215 -7.57 -8.35 -24.13
CA VAL A 215 -7.79 -9.65 -24.80
C VAL A 215 -8.19 -9.52 -26.26
N HIS A 216 -8.34 -8.31 -26.79
CA HIS A 216 -8.61 -8.14 -28.21
C HIS A 216 -7.43 -8.68 -29.07
N PRO A 217 -7.67 -9.24 -30.26
CA PRO A 217 -6.58 -9.72 -31.13
C PRO A 217 -5.53 -8.65 -31.44
N ASP A 218 -5.99 -7.43 -31.71
CA ASP A 218 -5.14 -6.27 -32.04
C ASP A 218 -4.66 -5.48 -30.82
N ALA A 219 -4.86 -6.01 -29.61
CA ALA A 219 -4.43 -5.35 -28.38
C ALA A 219 -2.89 -5.27 -28.28
N PRO A 220 -2.36 -4.22 -27.61
CA PRO A 220 -0.96 -4.21 -27.20
C PRO A 220 -0.63 -5.43 -26.33
N ASP A 221 0.65 -5.79 -26.26
CA ASP A 221 1.04 -7.00 -25.54
C ASP A 221 0.92 -6.82 -24.02
N ALA A 222 -0.14 -7.40 -23.46
CA ALA A 222 -0.41 -7.49 -22.04
C ALA A 222 0.08 -8.82 -21.41
N GLY A 223 0.73 -9.68 -22.20
CA GLY A 223 1.10 -11.03 -21.79
C GLY A 223 2.12 -11.04 -20.63
N GLY A 224 1.81 -11.77 -19.57
CA GLY A 224 2.64 -11.89 -18.37
C GLY A 224 2.74 -10.63 -17.51
N ARG A 225 1.97 -9.59 -17.84
CA ARG A 225 1.88 -8.32 -17.11
C ARG A 225 0.75 -8.36 -16.08
N CYS A 226 0.84 -7.48 -15.08
CA CYS A 226 -0.10 -7.38 -13.96
C CYS A 226 -0.64 -5.96 -13.84
N PHE A 227 -1.95 -5.82 -13.63
CA PHE A 227 -2.62 -4.51 -13.60
C PHE A 227 -3.55 -4.40 -12.40
N GLU A 228 -3.47 -3.28 -11.69
CA GLU A 228 -4.52 -2.84 -10.77
C GLU A 228 -5.62 -2.13 -11.55
N VAL A 229 -6.88 -2.50 -11.29
CA VAL A 229 -8.03 -2.00 -12.03
C VAL A 229 -9.23 -1.83 -11.10
N GLY A 230 -9.81 -0.65 -11.01
CA GLY A 230 -11.02 -0.46 -10.18
C GLY A 230 -11.55 0.94 -10.24
N ALA A 231 -12.88 1.09 -10.20
CA ALA A 231 -13.58 2.38 -10.24
C ALA A 231 -13.06 3.40 -11.26
N GLY A 232 -12.59 2.92 -12.41
CA GLY A 232 -12.07 3.75 -13.50
C GLY A 232 -10.57 4.03 -13.39
N TYR A 233 -9.88 3.63 -12.34
CA TYR A 233 -8.42 3.69 -12.28
C TYR A 233 -7.79 2.43 -12.86
N VAL A 234 -6.71 2.60 -13.63
CA VAL A 234 -5.87 1.52 -14.18
C VAL A 234 -4.41 1.85 -13.93
N ALA A 235 -3.61 0.90 -13.45
CA ALA A 235 -2.16 1.02 -13.37
C ALA A 235 -1.46 -0.32 -13.58
N GLU A 236 -0.34 -0.32 -14.31
CA GLU A 236 0.53 -1.50 -14.37
C GLU A 236 1.40 -1.62 -13.12
N ILE A 237 1.69 -2.88 -12.75
CA ILE A 237 2.66 -3.22 -11.70
C ILE A 237 3.80 -4.06 -12.31
N ARG A 238 5.04 -3.72 -11.93
CA ARG A 238 6.25 -4.49 -12.26
C ARG A 238 7.09 -4.78 -11.02
N TRP A 239 8.00 -5.76 -11.14
CA TRP A 239 9.02 -6.00 -10.13
C TRP A 239 10.12 -4.94 -10.23
N GLU A 240 10.52 -4.43 -9.07
CA GLU A 240 11.70 -3.59 -8.89
C GLU A 240 12.63 -4.27 -7.89
N ARG A 241 13.92 -4.30 -8.18
CA ARG A 241 14.94 -5.00 -7.39
C ARG A 241 16.08 -4.05 -7.06
N SER A 242 16.48 -3.96 -5.80
CA SER A 242 17.66 -3.20 -5.42
C SER A 242 18.90 -3.72 -6.15
N LYS A 243 19.95 -2.90 -6.24
CA LYS A 243 21.24 -3.38 -6.76
C LYS A 243 21.82 -4.46 -5.86
N GLY A 244 21.55 -4.36 -4.56
CA GLY A 244 21.96 -5.32 -3.56
C GLY A 244 23.43 -5.24 -3.21
N ALA A 245 23.82 -6.01 -2.21
CA ALA A 245 25.20 -6.12 -1.76
C ALA A 245 25.86 -7.39 -2.32
N ILE A 246 27.16 -7.30 -2.60
CA ILE A 246 28.01 -8.45 -2.96
C ILE A 246 28.99 -8.70 -1.82
N PHE A 247 28.96 -9.90 -1.29
CA PHE A 247 29.76 -10.40 -0.19
C PHE A 247 30.83 -11.35 -0.71
N ARG A 248 32.00 -11.33 -0.07
CA ARG A 248 33.06 -12.27 -0.36
C ARG A 248 32.61 -13.69 0.00
N VAL A 249 32.76 -14.64 -0.91
CA VAL A 249 32.26 -16.02 -0.76
C VAL A 249 33.25 -16.95 -0.05
N ASP A 250 33.62 -16.58 1.18
CA ASP A 250 34.46 -17.39 2.07
C ASP A 250 33.84 -17.51 3.48
N THR A 251 34.60 -17.98 4.46
CA THR A 251 34.12 -18.16 5.85
C THR A 251 33.74 -16.86 6.56
N SER A 252 34.14 -15.69 6.04
CA SER A 252 33.71 -14.39 6.57
C SER A 252 32.30 -14.00 6.14
N PHE A 253 31.68 -14.71 5.20
CA PHE A 253 30.28 -14.47 4.85
C PHE A 253 29.36 -15.09 5.92
N THR A 254 28.99 -14.28 6.89
CA THR A 254 28.20 -14.67 8.06
C THR A 254 26.91 -13.83 8.14
N PRO A 255 25.93 -14.22 8.97
CA PRO A 255 24.81 -13.34 9.30
C PRO A 255 25.23 -11.96 9.82
N SER A 256 26.33 -11.87 10.57
CA SER A 256 26.92 -10.59 11.01
C SER A 256 27.39 -9.73 9.84
N ALA A 257 27.99 -10.33 8.81
CA ALA A 257 28.37 -9.59 7.61
C ALA A 257 27.15 -9.03 6.87
N VAL A 258 26.07 -9.82 6.80
CA VAL A 258 24.81 -9.38 6.19
C VAL A 258 24.21 -8.20 6.97
N LYS A 259 24.10 -8.28 8.30
CA LYS A 259 23.62 -7.16 9.13
C LYS A 259 24.46 -5.90 8.91
N LYS A 260 25.80 -6.04 8.89
CA LYS A 260 26.71 -4.90 8.76
C LYS A 260 26.50 -4.10 7.47
N ARG A 261 26.05 -4.75 6.40
CA ARG A 261 25.82 -4.15 5.08
C ARG A 261 24.36 -4.24 4.64
N TRP A 262 23.43 -4.29 5.60
CA TRP A 262 22.02 -4.50 5.31
C TRP A 262 21.41 -3.37 4.49
N GLU A 263 21.82 -2.13 4.77
CA GLU A 263 21.37 -0.94 4.03
C GLU A 263 21.63 -1.05 2.53
N GLU A 264 22.78 -1.61 2.12
CA GLU A 264 23.11 -1.85 0.70
C GLU A 264 22.23 -2.92 0.05
N VAL A 265 21.80 -3.93 0.83
CA VAL A 265 20.86 -4.97 0.34
C VAL A 265 19.49 -4.36 0.04
N THR A 266 19.07 -3.36 0.81
CA THR A 266 17.75 -2.74 0.74
C THR A 266 17.73 -1.38 0.03
N ASP A 267 18.84 -0.95 -0.58
CA ASP A 267 18.93 0.34 -1.27
C ASP A 267 18.35 0.29 -2.70
N PHE A 268 17.25 1.02 -2.91
CA PHE A 268 16.56 1.13 -4.21
C PHE A 268 16.99 2.34 -5.05
N THR A 269 17.96 3.14 -4.63
CA THR A 269 18.39 4.37 -5.33
C THR A 269 18.76 4.13 -6.80
N ASN A 270 19.34 2.96 -7.10
CA ASN A 270 19.76 2.56 -8.45
C ASN A 270 19.08 1.25 -8.89
N ALA A 271 17.81 1.03 -8.57
CA ALA A 271 17.15 -0.26 -8.77
C ALA A 271 17.12 -0.77 -10.23
N ASP A 272 16.99 -2.09 -10.38
CA ASP A 272 16.78 -2.81 -11.63
C ASP A 272 15.32 -3.27 -11.79
N HIS A 273 14.88 -3.46 -13.04
CA HIS A 273 13.54 -3.96 -13.37
C HIS A 273 13.58 -5.29 -14.16
N PRO A 274 14.07 -6.39 -13.54
CA PRO A 274 14.20 -7.68 -14.21
C PRO A 274 12.85 -8.24 -14.64
N THR A 275 12.84 -8.85 -15.83
CA THR A 275 11.66 -9.46 -16.44
C THR A 275 11.84 -10.97 -16.69
N ALA A 276 13.05 -11.47 -16.67
CA ALA A 276 13.34 -12.89 -16.86
C ALA A 276 14.49 -13.35 -15.97
N LEU A 277 14.59 -14.67 -15.79
CA LEU A 277 15.68 -15.30 -15.02
C LEU A 277 17.08 -14.89 -15.52
N ARG A 278 17.21 -14.61 -16.82
CA ARG A 278 18.48 -14.26 -17.47
C ARG A 278 18.96 -12.84 -17.18
N ASP A 279 18.12 -11.96 -16.63
CA ASP A 279 18.42 -10.53 -16.48
C ASP A 279 19.33 -10.21 -15.28
N GLY A 280 19.85 -11.22 -14.55
CA GLY A 280 20.58 -11.04 -13.28
C GLY A 280 22.08 -11.31 -13.28
N ASP A 281 22.69 -11.64 -14.44
CA ASP A 281 24.09 -12.09 -14.62
C ASP A 281 24.77 -12.66 -13.34
N PRO A 282 24.30 -13.83 -12.87
CA PRO A 282 24.78 -14.39 -11.61
C PRO A 282 26.26 -14.78 -11.67
N ILE A 283 26.81 -15.08 -12.86
CA ILE A 283 28.21 -15.49 -13.05
C ILE A 283 29.13 -14.29 -12.82
N ALA A 284 28.83 -13.13 -13.41
CA ALA A 284 29.61 -11.92 -13.18
C ALA A 284 29.64 -11.55 -11.68
N ARG A 285 28.48 -11.64 -11.00
CA ARG A 285 28.37 -11.38 -9.56
C ARG A 285 29.19 -12.36 -8.72
N LEU A 286 29.17 -13.65 -9.05
CA LEU A 286 29.99 -14.64 -8.35
C LEU A 286 31.50 -14.41 -8.56
N LYS A 287 31.91 -14.03 -9.78
CA LYS A 287 33.30 -13.67 -10.07
C LYS A 287 33.73 -12.44 -9.26
N GLN A 288 32.88 -11.43 -9.17
CA GLN A 288 33.11 -10.26 -8.32
C GLN A 288 33.22 -10.66 -6.85
N ALA A 289 32.27 -11.44 -6.34
CA ALA A 289 32.26 -11.95 -4.97
C ALA A 289 33.55 -12.70 -4.61
N THR A 290 34.06 -13.52 -5.53
CA THR A 290 35.31 -14.28 -5.33
C THR A 290 36.56 -13.38 -5.32
N SER A 291 36.47 -12.21 -5.95
CA SER A 291 37.60 -11.29 -6.15
C SER A 291 37.65 -10.15 -5.12
N ILE A 292 36.69 -10.07 -4.18
CA ILE A 292 36.69 -9.03 -3.13
C ILE A 292 37.93 -9.20 -2.23
N PRO A 293 38.72 -8.13 -2.00
CA PRO A 293 39.89 -8.19 -1.12
C PRO A 293 39.48 -8.16 0.36
N GLY A 294 40.20 -8.91 1.20
CA GLY A 294 39.98 -8.94 2.66
C GLY A 294 38.71 -9.68 3.10
N PRO A 295 38.53 -9.96 4.40
CA PRO A 295 37.31 -10.57 4.91
C PRO A 295 36.12 -9.59 4.85
N ASN A 296 34.89 -10.10 4.79
CA ASN A 296 33.69 -9.28 4.92
C ASN A 296 33.68 -8.55 6.28
N PRO A 297 33.32 -7.25 6.33
CA PRO A 297 33.08 -6.54 7.59
C PRO A 297 32.01 -7.24 8.42
N GLN A 298 32.19 -7.28 9.75
CA GLN A 298 31.28 -7.94 10.67
C GLN A 298 30.50 -6.94 11.52
N PHE A 299 29.26 -7.28 11.86
CA PHE A 299 28.49 -6.60 12.89
C PHE A 299 28.91 -7.11 14.28
N ASP A 300 29.02 -6.18 15.24
CA ASP A 300 29.32 -6.44 16.65
C ASP A 300 28.15 -5.89 17.50
N PRO A 301 27.54 -6.69 18.40
CA PRO A 301 27.89 -8.09 18.73
C PRO A 301 27.62 -9.08 17.58
N GLU A 302 28.33 -10.22 17.61
CA GLU A 302 28.11 -11.30 16.63
C GLU A 302 26.64 -11.77 16.62
N VAL A 303 26.08 -11.99 15.42
CA VAL A 303 24.76 -12.59 15.26
C VAL A 303 24.82 -14.07 15.63
N ARG A 304 24.18 -14.42 16.75
CA ARG A 304 24.15 -15.78 17.32
C ARG A 304 22.72 -16.29 17.54
N PHE A 305 22.60 -17.59 17.81
CA PHE A 305 21.33 -18.30 18.03
C PHE A 305 21.34 -19.15 19.30
N ASP A 306 22.11 -18.73 20.30
CA ASP A 306 22.18 -19.43 21.58
C ASP A 306 20.82 -19.60 22.23
N GLY A 307 20.53 -20.83 22.66
CA GLY A 307 19.24 -21.18 23.28
C GLY A 307 18.05 -21.15 22.32
N LYS A 308 18.25 -20.80 21.03
CA LYS A 308 17.18 -20.83 20.02
C LYS A 308 17.04 -22.22 19.44
N THR A 309 15.81 -22.57 19.07
CA THR A 309 15.47 -23.84 18.42
C THR A 309 14.93 -23.54 17.04
N VAL A 310 15.53 -24.17 16.03
CA VAL A 310 15.30 -23.88 14.61
C VAL A 310 14.81 -25.13 13.91
N ILE A 311 13.66 -25.03 13.25
CA ILE A 311 13.17 -26.06 12.33
C ILE A 311 13.61 -25.69 10.93
N VAL A 312 14.35 -26.59 10.26
CA VAL A 312 14.70 -26.44 8.85
C VAL A 312 14.09 -27.60 8.07
N THR A 313 13.13 -27.30 7.20
CA THR A 313 12.45 -28.31 6.36
C THR A 313 13.22 -28.60 5.07
N GLY A 314 13.20 -29.85 4.62
CA GLY A 314 14.01 -30.32 3.48
C GLY A 314 15.51 -30.12 3.71
N SER A 315 15.98 -30.45 4.91
CA SER A 315 17.35 -30.19 5.37
C SER A 315 18.27 -31.40 5.35
N GLY A 316 17.86 -32.52 4.75
CA GLY A 316 18.73 -33.68 4.54
C GLY A 316 19.82 -33.45 3.47
N ALA A 317 19.67 -32.44 2.61
CA ALA A 317 20.63 -32.11 1.55
C ALA A 317 20.55 -30.63 1.12
N GLY A 318 21.45 -30.21 0.22
CA GLY A 318 21.39 -28.92 -0.48
C GLY A 318 21.32 -27.69 0.45
N LEU A 319 20.44 -26.74 0.11
CA LEU A 319 20.20 -25.50 0.86
C LEU A 319 19.83 -25.76 2.32
N GLY A 320 18.84 -26.63 2.57
CA GLY A 320 18.40 -26.92 3.93
C GLY A 320 19.51 -27.51 4.80
N ARG A 321 20.37 -28.38 4.23
CA ARG A 321 21.55 -28.90 4.95
C ARG A 321 22.53 -27.78 5.30
N ALA A 322 22.82 -26.88 4.37
CA ALA A 322 23.71 -25.74 4.63
C ALA A 322 23.15 -24.80 5.71
N TYR A 323 21.85 -24.55 5.70
CA TYR A 323 21.17 -23.77 6.74
C TYR A 323 21.30 -24.46 8.11
N ALA A 324 20.99 -25.76 8.19
CA ALA A 324 21.08 -26.54 9.43
C ALA A 324 22.49 -26.49 10.04
N HIS A 325 23.52 -26.67 9.21
CA HIS A 325 24.91 -26.56 9.64
C HIS A 325 25.30 -25.15 10.12
N MET A 326 24.84 -24.10 9.44
CA MET A 326 25.07 -22.73 9.88
C MET A 326 24.44 -22.45 11.26
N TYR A 327 23.16 -22.78 11.45
CA TYR A 327 22.48 -22.56 12.73
C TYR A 327 23.15 -23.32 13.87
N ALA A 328 23.55 -24.57 13.64
CA ALA A 328 24.25 -25.37 14.65
C ALA A 328 25.59 -24.74 15.06
N ARG A 329 26.39 -24.26 14.09
CA ARG A 329 27.65 -23.55 14.36
C ARG A 329 27.45 -22.27 15.17
N LEU A 330 26.31 -21.60 14.99
CA LEU A 330 25.96 -20.35 15.68
C LEU A 330 25.19 -20.57 17.00
N GLY A 331 25.17 -21.80 17.53
CA GLY A 331 24.68 -22.11 18.89
C GLY A 331 23.24 -22.60 18.98
N ALA A 332 22.54 -22.77 17.86
CA ALA A 332 21.14 -23.20 17.88
C ALA A 332 20.96 -24.71 18.13
N ASN A 333 19.80 -25.08 18.68
CA ASN A 333 19.26 -26.42 18.60
C ASN A 333 18.57 -26.61 17.24
N VAL A 334 18.98 -27.60 16.45
CA VAL A 334 18.49 -27.75 15.07
C VAL A 334 17.59 -28.98 14.91
N VAL A 335 16.38 -28.76 14.41
CA VAL A 335 15.45 -29.82 13.99
C VAL A 335 15.61 -30.00 12.48
N VAL A 336 16.21 -31.13 12.11
CA VAL A 336 16.49 -31.51 10.72
C VAL A 336 15.30 -32.29 10.18
N ASN A 337 14.41 -31.61 9.46
CA ASN A 337 13.29 -32.27 8.79
C ASN A 337 13.65 -32.67 7.35
N ASP A 338 13.43 -33.94 7.02
CA ASP A 338 13.47 -34.48 5.66
C ASP A 338 12.60 -35.73 5.58
N VAL A 339 12.02 -36.02 4.41
CA VAL A 339 11.26 -37.27 4.21
C VAL A 339 12.18 -38.50 4.11
N SER A 340 13.45 -38.30 3.78
CA SER A 340 14.48 -39.34 3.79
C SER A 340 15.08 -39.47 5.18
N GLU A 341 14.70 -40.53 5.89
CA GLU A 341 15.26 -40.88 7.20
C GLU A 341 16.80 -40.93 7.16
N LYS A 342 17.36 -41.57 6.13
CA LYS A 342 18.80 -41.68 5.93
C LYS A 342 19.47 -40.31 5.86
N ASN A 343 18.91 -39.37 5.09
CA ASN A 343 19.50 -38.06 4.90
C ASN A 343 19.37 -37.19 6.15
N ALA A 344 18.19 -37.19 6.79
CA ALA A 344 17.98 -36.45 8.04
C ALA A 344 18.96 -36.91 9.13
N ASN A 345 19.08 -38.23 9.34
CA ASN A 345 19.98 -38.79 10.35
C ASN A 345 21.46 -38.55 10.02
N ALA A 346 21.84 -38.53 8.73
CA ALA A 346 23.19 -38.18 8.33
C ALA A 346 23.55 -36.74 8.76
N VAL A 347 22.69 -35.76 8.46
CA VAL A 347 22.94 -34.35 8.84
C VAL A 347 22.94 -34.17 10.36
N VAL A 348 22.05 -34.85 11.09
CA VAL A 348 22.07 -34.85 12.56
C VAL A 348 23.39 -35.40 13.11
N LYS A 349 23.90 -36.51 12.55
CA LYS A 349 25.18 -37.09 12.96
C LYS A 349 26.34 -36.13 12.69
N GLU A 350 26.35 -35.48 11.52
CA GLU A 350 27.37 -34.49 11.18
C GLU A 350 27.36 -33.32 12.17
N ILE A 351 26.18 -32.74 12.47
CA ILE A 351 26.03 -31.64 13.42
C ILE A 351 26.51 -32.04 14.82
N LYS A 352 26.09 -33.21 15.31
CA LYS A 352 26.52 -33.73 16.62
C LYS A 352 28.03 -33.98 16.70
N SER A 353 28.62 -34.49 15.62
CA SER A 353 30.07 -34.75 15.54
C SER A 353 30.88 -33.44 15.56
N ALA A 354 30.29 -32.34 15.08
CA ALA A 354 30.86 -30.99 15.16
C ALA A 354 30.55 -30.28 16.50
N GLY A 355 29.95 -30.96 17.48
CA GLY A 355 29.63 -30.40 18.79
C GLY A 355 28.30 -29.64 18.89
N GLY A 356 27.51 -29.60 17.81
CA GLY A 356 26.19 -28.96 17.79
C GLY A 356 25.07 -29.86 18.32
N LYS A 357 23.89 -29.27 18.52
CA LYS A 357 22.68 -29.98 18.97
C LYS A 357 21.70 -30.15 17.83
N ALA A 358 21.30 -31.39 17.53
CA ALA A 358 20.30 -31.65 16.51
C ALA A 358 19.44 -32.89 16.77
N VAL A 359 18.22 -32.90 16.23
CA VAL A 359 17.29 -34.04 16.20
C VAL A 359 16.68 -34.18 14.80
N ALA A 360 16.42 -35.42 14.38
CA ALA A 360 15.77 -35.70 13.10
C ALA A 360 14.25 -35.66 13.25
N ALA A 361 13.55 -35.04 12.30
CA ALA A 361 12.10 -35.04 12.19
C ALA A 361 11.71 -35.63 10.82
N VAL A 362 11.54 -36.96 10.76
CA VAL A 362 11.31 -37.69 9.50
C VAL A 362 9.83 -37.71 9.16
N TYR A 363 9.34 -36.60 8.63
CA TYR A 363 7.93 -36.39 8.30
C TYR A 363 7.79 -35.62 6.99
N SER A 364 6.66 -35.82 6.31
CA SER A 364 6.22 -34.87 5.28
C SER A 364 5.99 -33.50 5.91
N VAL A 365 6.28 -32.43 5.18
CA VAL A 365 5.97 -31.06 5.61
C VAL A 365 4.48 -30.78 5.74
N GLU A 366 3.62 -31.65 5.20
CA GLU A 366 2.19 -31.58 5.45
C GLU A 366 1.82 -32.00 6.88
N ASP A 367 2.69 -32.74 7.56
CA ASP A 367 2.58 -33.08 8.98
C ASP A 367 3.43 -32.13 9.85
N GLY A 368 3.12 -30.84 9.73
CA GLY A 368 3.79 -29.79 10.49
C GLY A 368 3.67 -29.97 12.01
N GLU A 369 2.59 -30.59 12.49
CA GLU A 369 2.37 -30.84 13.92
C GLU A 369 3.39 -31.83 14.50
N SER A 370 3.64 -32.96 13.82
CA SER A 370 4.66 -33.91 14.24
C SER A 370 6.08 -33.33 14.17
N ILE A 371 6.37 -32.46 13.19
CA ILE A 371 7.66 -31.76 13.09
C ILE A 371 7.85 -30.83 14.30
N VAL A 372 6.84 -30.02 14.64
CA VAL A 372 6.89 -29.11 15.79
C VAL A 372 6.93 -29.89 17.10
N LYS A 373 6.18 -30.99 17.21
CA LYS A 373 6.22 -31.87 18.38
C LYS A 373 7.62 -32.43 18.62
N THR A 374 8.30 -32.86 17.56
CA THR A 374 9.70 -33.31 17.63
C THR A 374 10.62 -32.22 18.19
N ALA A 375 10.40 -30.95 17.79
CA ALA A 375 11.15 -29.81 18.32
C ALA A 375 10.89 -29.59 19.82
N THR A 376 9.62 -29.61 20.24
CA THR A 376 9.23 -29.36 21.63
C THR A 376 9.63 -30.50 22.56
N ASP A 377 9.54 -31.75 22.10
CA ASP A 377 9.95 -32.92 22.88
C ASP A 377 11.47 -32.93 23.11
N ALA A 378 12.26 -32.56 22.10
CA ALA A 378 13.71 -32.58 22.18
C ALA A 378 14.31 -31.34 22.87
N PHE A 379 13.72 -30.17 22.66
CA PHE A 379 14.33 -28.87 23.02
C PHE A 379 13.38 -27.91 23.75
N GLY A 380 12.16 -28.34 24.09
CA GLY A 380 11.21 -27.59 24.91
C GLY A 380 10.39 -26.50 24.18
N THR A 381 10.90 -25.94 23.07
CA THR A 381 10.21 -24.89 22.29
C THR A 381 10.74 -24.80 20.86
N VAL A 382 10.14 -23.95 20.04
CA VAL A 382 10.61 -23.52 18.72
C VAL A 382 10.65 -21.99 18.63
N HIS A 383 11.66 -21.45 17.97
CA HIS A 383 11.86 -20.01 17.80
C HIS A 383 11.88 -19.59 16.33
N ILE A 384 12.35 -20.47 15.44
CA ILE A 384 12.59 -20.16 14.03
C ILE A 384 12.06 -21.29 13.15
N LEU A 385 11.36 -20.93 12.08
CA LEU A 385 10.97 -21.85 11.00
C LEU A 385 11.62 -21.41 9.68
N VAL A 386 12.41 -22.28 9.09
CA VAL A 386 12.90 -22.16 7.70
C VAL A 386 12.11 -23.16 6.83
N ALA A 387 11.09 -22.65 6.14
CA ALA A 387 10.21 -23.41 5.26
C ALA A 387 10.83 -23.52 3.86
N ASN A 388 11.70 -24.52 3.68
CA ASN A 388 12.57 -24.71 2.52
C ASN A 388 12.27 -25.99 1.71
N ALA A 389 11.52 -26.96 2.25
CA ALA A 389 11.23 -28.22 1.55
C ALA A 389 10.65 -28.01 0.13
N GLY A 390 10.99 -28.91 -0.77
CA GLY A 390 10.59 -28.78 -2.17
C GLY A 390 10.88 -29.99 -3.04
N ILE A 391 10.19 -30.05 -4.17
CA ILE A 391 10.35 -31.05 -5.24
C ILE A 391 10.21 -30.37 -6.62
N LEU A 392 10.70 -31.03 -7.68
CA LEU A 392 10.43 -30.61 -9.06
C LEU A 392 9.63 -31.67 -9.80
N ARG A 393 8.69 -31.22 -10.64
CA ARG A 393 7.90 -32.03 -11.59
C ARG A 393 7.74 -31.23 -12.88
N ASP A 394 8.87 -30.90 -13.48
CA ASP A 394 8.95 -29.99 -14.62
C ASP A 394 8.42 -30.66 -15.89
N LYS A 395 7.42 -30.02 -16.50
CA LYS A 395 6.79 -30.41 -17.75
C LYS A 395 6.20 -29.18 -18.42
N SER A 396 6.27 -29.12 -19.76
CA SER A 396 5.47 -28.15 -20.51
C SER A 396 4.01 -28.21 -20.04
N PHE A 397 3.31 -27.08 -20.05
CA PHE A 397 1.94 -27.00 -19.56
C PHE A 397 0.99 -27.98 -20.27
N THR A 398 1.29 -28.36 -21.53
CA THR A 398 0.55 -29.43 -22.23
C THR A 398 0.83 -30.82 -21.65
N ALA A 399 2.08 -31.14 -21.33
CA ALA A 399 2.46 -32.48 -20.86
C ALA A 399 2.25 -32.68 -19.35
N MET A 400 2.15 -31.58 -18.58
CA MET A 400 1.97 -31.63 -17.14
C MET A 400 0.68 -32.33 -16.76
N THR A 401 0.79 -33.41 -16.00
CA THR A 401 -0.36 -34.15 -15.46
C THR A 401 -0.93 -33.45 -14.24
N GLU A 402 -2.14 -33.85 -13.87
CA GLU A 402 -2.80 -33.32 -12.68
C GLU A 402 -2.04 -33.69 -11.40
N GLN A 403 -1.53 -34.93 -11.33
CA GLN A 403 -0.77 -35.44 -10.19
C GLN A 403 0.55 -34.66 -10.00
N GLU A 404 1.21 -34.28 -11.10
CA GLU A 404 2.42 -33.45 -11.06
C GLU A 404 2.14 -32.02 -10.60
N TRP A 405 0.97 -31.47 -10.92
CA TRP A 405 0.52 -30.19 -10.38
C TRP A 405 0.27 -30.30 -8.87
N ASP A 406 -0.54 -31.28 -8.45
CA ASP A 406 -0.96 -31.44 -7.06
C ASP A 406 0.22 -31.73 -6.13
N ALA A 407 1.15 -32.60 -6.54
CA ALA A 407 2.33 -32.91 -5.72
C ALA A 407 3.18 -31.66 -5.43
N VAL A 408 3.36 -30.78 -6.42
CA VAL A 408 4.14 -29.55 -6.26
C VAL A 408 3.40 -28.55 -5.37
N ILE A 409 2.09 -28.36 -5.57
CA ILE A 409 1.28 -27.47 -4.70
C ILE A 409 1.26 -27.98 -3.25
N ALA A 410 1.11 -29.29 -3.05
CA ALA A 410 1.08 -29.92 -1.74
C ALA A 410 2.39 -29.72 -0.97
N VAL A 411 3.54 -30.08 -1.56
CA VAL A 411 4.83 -29.97 -0.87
C VAL A 411 5.21 -28.51 -0.62
N HIS A 412 5.10 -27.65 -1.64
CA HIS A 412 5.60 -26.29 -1.54
C HIS A 412 4.66 -25.36 -0.79
N LEU A 413 3.41 -25.27 -1.24
CA LEU A 413 2.47 -24.29 -0.70
C LEU A 413 1.79 -24.83 0.55
N ARG A 414 1.14 -25.99 0.45
CA ARG A 414 0.41 -26.58 1.59
C ARG A 414 1.36 -26.97 2.72
N GLY A 415 2.53 -27.54 2.41
CA GLY A 415 3.57 -27.86 3.39
C GLY A 415 4.12 -26.63 4.13
N THR A 416 4.35 -25.52 3.42
CA THR A 416 4.73 -24.25 4.06
C THR A 416 3.64 -23.75 5.00
N TYR A 417 2.38 -23.79 4.56
CA TYR A 417 1.23 -23.46 5.39
C TYR A 417 1.15 -24.34 6.65
N LYS A 418 1.22 -25.67 6.52
CA LYS A 418 1.10 -26.62 7.65
C LYS A 418 2.22 -26.42 8.68
N CYS A 419 3.46 -26.25 8.23
CA CYS A 419 4.57 -25.94 9.13
C CYS A 419 4.40 -24.59 9.83
N ALA A 420 4.02 -23.53 9.10
CA ALA A 420 3.79 -22.21 9.68
C ALA A 420 2.62 -22.23 10.68
N LYS A 421 1.54 -22.93 10.34
CA LYS A 421 0.36 -23.11 11.20
C LYS A 421 0.71 -23.82 12.50
N ALA A 422 1.58 -24.83 12.46
CA ALA A 422 1.99 -25.60 13.64
C ALA A 422 2.88 -24.79 14.60
N VAL A 423 3.81 -23.95 14.10
CA VAL A 423 4.66 -23.11 14.96
C VAL A 423 3.93 -21.89 15.52
N TRP A 424 2.86 -21.45 14.86
CA TRP A 424 2.18 -20.18 15.15
C TRP A 424 1.73 -20.02 16.61
N PRO A 425 1.06 -21.01 17.25
CA PRO A 425 0.64 -20.88 18.65
C PRO A 425 1.81 -20.74 19.61
N VAL A 426 2.94 -21.41 19.33
CA VAL A 426 4.16 -21.31 20.15
C VAL A 426 4.72 -19.88 20.05
N PHE A 427 4.86 -19.36 18.83
CA PHE A 427 5.38 -18.02 18.60
C PHE A 427 4.50 -16.92 19.21
N GLN A 428 3.17 -17.05 19.08
CA GLN A 428 2.23 -16.11 19.70
C GLN A 428 2.32 -16.12 21.22
N LYS A 429 2.44 -17.29 21.84
CA LYS A 429 2.53 -17.43 23.30
C LYS A 429 3.81 -16.78 23.85
N GLN A 430 4.95 -16.99 23.18
CA GLN A 430 6.24 -16.46 23.63
C GLN A 430 6.53 -15.03 23.14
N LYS A 431 5.65 -14.44 22.31
CA LYS A 431 5.84 -13.12 21.68
C LYS A 431 7.19 -12.99 20.97
N TYR A 432 7.58 -14.06 20.28
CA TYR A 432 8.78 -14.11 19.47
C TYR A 432 8.66 -15.21 18.42
N GLY A 433 8.94 -14.88 17.17
CA GLY A 433 9.05 -15.87 16.10
C GLY A 433 9.76 -15.29 14.89
N ARG A 434 10.47 -16.14 14.16
CA ARG A 434 11.07 -15.78 12.87
C ARG A 434 10.75 -16.85 11.85
N ILE A 435 10.20 -16.45 10.72
CA ILE A 435 9.88 -17.36 9.61
C ILE A 435 10.59 -16.86 8.37
N VAL A 436 11.35 -17.75 7.73
CA VAL A 436 11.81 -17.55 6.35
C VAL A 436 11.17 -18.61 5.48
N THR A 437 10.46 -18.17 4.45
CA THR A 437 9.87 -19.05 3.43
C THR A 437 10.66 -18.99 2.14
N THR A 438 10.72 -20.11 1.41
CA THR A 438 11.47 -20.20 0.15
C THR A 438 10.55 -20.12 -1.07
N CYS A 439 10.50 -18.94 -1.71
CA CYS A 439 10.00 -18.73 -3.08
C CYS A 439 11.07 -19.22 -4.09
N SER A 440 11.22 -18.55 -5.23
CA SER A 440 12.22 -18.77 -6.27
C SER A 440 12.14 -17.61 -7.27
N GLN A 441 13.22 -17.31 -7.99
CA GLN A 441 13.15 -16.41 -9.14
C GLN A 441 12.14 -16.89 -10.19
N VAL A 442 11.90 -18.21 -10.31
CA VAL A 442 10.84 -18.79 -11.15
C VAL A 442 9.44 -18.39 -10.66
N GLY A 443 9.25 -18.27 -9.34
CA GLY A 443 8.01 -17.76 -8.74
C GLY A 443 7.82 -16.24 -8.92
N ILE A 444 8.88 -15.50 -9.22
CA ILE A 444 8.83 -14.06 -9.47
C ILE A 444 8.58 -13.78 -10.96
N TYR A 445 9.35 -14.42 -11.84
CA TYR A 445 9.42 -14.10 -13.26
C TYR A 445 8.75 -15.12 -14.19
N GLY A 446 8.29 -16.26 -13.65
CA GLY A 446 7.79 -17.38 -14.46
C GLY A 446 8.91 -18.09 -15.24
N ASN A 447 8.64 -19.32 -15.68
CA ASN A 447 9.56 -20.06 -16.53
C ASN A 447 8.83 -21.12 -17.36
N PHE A 448 9.31 -21.37 -18.57
CA PHE A 448 8.74 -22.41 -19.44
C PHE A 448 8.82 -23.79 -18.77
N GLY A 449 7.72 -24.54 -18.77
CA GLY A 449 7.69 -25.92 -18.27
C GLY A 449 7.60 -26.06 -16.75
N GLN A 450 7.33 -24.96 -16.05
CA GLN A 450 7.30 -24.91 -14.59
C GLN A 450 6.03 -24.24 -14.06
N ALA A 451 4.90 -24.38 -14.75
CA ALA A 451 3.64 -23.74 -14.36
C ALA A 451 3.20 -24.09 -12.93
N ASN A 452 3.32 -25.35 -12.51
CA ASN A 452 3.07 -25.79 -11.13
C ASN A 452 4.03 -25.14 -10.13
N TYR A 453 5.33 -25.21 -10.39
CA TYR A 453 6.36 -24.71 -9.48
C TYR A 453 6.35 -23.18 -9.35
N SER A 454 6.24 -22.45 -10.47
CA SER A 454 6.17 -20.99 -10.48
C SER A 454 4.94 -20.49 -9.71
N THR A 455 3.78 -21.14 -9.91
CA THR A 455 2.55 -20.84 -9.15
C THR A 455 2.72 -21.12 -7.66
N ALA A 456 3.26 -22.28 -7.27
CA ALA A 456 3.46 -22.62 -5.87
C ALA A 456 4.41 -21.64 -5.17
N LYS A 457 5.53 -21.30 -5.81
CA LYS A 457 6.53 -20.37 -5.27
C LYS A 457 5.99 -18.95 -5.15
N ALA A 458 5.23 -18.47 -6.14
CA ALA A 458 4.54 -17.19 -6.04
C ALA A 458 3.50 -17.18 -4.91
N ALA A 459 2.72 -18.26 -4.77
CA ALA A 459 1.72 -18.37 -3.71
C ALA A 459 2.32 -18.29 -2.30
N ILE A 460 3.52 -18.84 -2.10
CA ILE A 460 4.27 -18.70 -0.83
C ILE A 460 4.52 -17.21 -0.52
N LEU A 461 4.84 -16.37 -1.50
CA LEU A 461 5.05 -14.94 -1.25
C LEU A 461 3.78 -14.24 -0.74
N GLY A 462 2.61 -14.56 -1.31
CA GLY A 462 1.32 -14.04 -0.85
C GLY A 462 0.96 -14.50 0.57
N LEU A 463 1.26 -15.77 0.90
CA LEU A 463 1.14 -16.30 2.26
C LEU A 463 2.05 -15.52 3.21
N SER A 464 3.33 -15.39 2.89
CA SER A 464 4.34 -14.77 3.77
C SER A 464 4.04 -13.32 4.08
N ARG A 465 3.56 -12.55 3.10
CA ARG A 465 3.12 -11.16 3.32
C ARG A 465 1.94 -11.06 4.29
N THR A 466 0.98 -11.96 4.19
CA THR A 466 -0.14 -11.99 5.16
C THR A 466 0.33 -12.37 6.55
N LEU A 467 1.19 -13.38 6.68
CA LEU A 467 1.74 -13.78 7.98
C LEU A 467 2.59 -12.67 8.60
N ALA A 468 3.31 -11.89 7.80
CA ALA A 468 4.05 -10.73 8.28
C ALA A 468 3.13 -9.68 8.92
N LEU A 469 1.99 -9.38 8.27
CA LEU A 469 0.99 -8.45 8.79
C LEU A 469 0.33 -8.96 10.08
N GLU A 470 -0.05 -10.25 10.13
CA GLU A 470 -0.69 -10.84 11.31
C GLU A 470 0.27 -11.08 12.49
N GLY A 471 1.55 -11.28 12.19
CA GLY A 471 2.60 -11.61 13.14
C GLY A 471 3.24 -10.41 13.84
N SER A 472 3.21 -9.23 13.20
CA SER A 472 3.91 -8.00 13.64
C SER A 472 3.65 -7.67 15.12
N ARG A 473 2.39 -7.65 15.55
CA ARG A 473 1.99 -7.35 16.95
C ARG A 473 2.47 -8.36 18.00
N TYR A 474 2.99 -9.50 17.56
CA TYR A 474 3.52 -10.57 18.42
C TYR A 474 5.04 -10.73 18.27
N ASN A 475 5.73 -9.79 17.60
CA ASN A 475 7.15 -9.93 17.25
C ASN A 475 7.43 -11.23 16.48
N ILE A 476 6.51 -11.57 15.56
CA ILE A 476 6.69 -12.65 14.59
C ILE A 476 6.99 -12.00 13.25
N LEU A 477 8.25 -12.10 12.83
CA LEU A 477 8.69 -11.55 11.54
C LEU A 477 8.73 -12.67 10.50
N VAL A 478 8.19 -12.40 9.32
CA VAL A 478 8.08 -13.38 8.23
C VAL A 478 8.64 -12.76 6.97
N ASN A 479 9.71 -13.35 6.42
CA ASN A 479 10.31 -12.91 5.16
C ASN A 479 10.35 -14.04 4.15
N CYS A 480 10.47 -13.68 2.89
CA CYS A 480 10.56 -14.61 1.79
C CYS A 480 11.90 -14.48 1.07
N ILE A 481 12.51 -15.60 0.70
CA ILE A 481 13.72 -15.62 -0.12
C ILE A 481 13.47 -16.30 -1.47
N ALA A 482 14.21 -15.88 -2.48
CA ALA A 482 14.27 -16.47 -3.81
C ALA A 482 15.73 -16.87 -4.11
N PRO A 483 16.18 -18.03 -3.59
CA PRO A 483 17.58 -18.44 -3.70
C PRO A 483 17.89 -19.11 -5.04
N SER A 484 19.12 -18.95 -5.49
CA SER A 484 19.73 -19.67 -6.62
C SER A 484 21.05 -20.29 -6.17
N ALA A 485 21.11 -21.64 -6.18
CA ALA A 485 22.27 -22.41 -5.72
C ALA A 485 22.36 -23.77 -6.41
N GLY A 486 23.56 -24.34 -6.42
CA GLY A 486 23.86 -25.71 -6.81
C GLY A 486 23.25 -26.72 -5.83
N THR A 487 22.27 -27.47 -6.30
CA THR A 487 21.54 -28.49 -5.54
C THR A 487 21.20 -29.65 -6.47
N ALA A 488 20.66 -30.74 -5.92
CA ALA A 488 20.12 -31.82 -6.75
C ALA A 488 19.03 -31.35 -7.73
N MET A 489 18.25 -30.32 -7.35
CA MET A 489 17.21 -29.74 -8.22
C MET A 489 17.80 -28.95 -9.39
N THR A 490 18.84 -28.14 -9.16
CA THR A 490 19.46 -27.36 -10.24
C THR A 490 20.40 -28.20 -11.10
N ALA A 491 20.96 -29.31 -10.57
CA ALA A 491 21.79 -30.22 -11.32
C ALA A 491 21.08 -30.91 -12.51
N THR A 492 19.74 -30.92 -12.54
CA THR A 492 18.99 -31.45 -13.69
C THR A 492 18.93 -30.48 -14.87
N ILE A 493 19.29 -29.21 -14.67
CA ILE A 493 19.15 -28.14 -15.66
C ILE A 493 20.42 -27.29 -15.85
N TRP A 494 21.35 -27.28 -14.89
CA TRP A 494 22.57 -26.48 -14.93
C TRP A 494 23.80 -27.33 -15.27
N PRO A 495 24.76 -26.77 -16.04
CA PRO A 495 26.12 -27.25 -16.12
C PRO A 495 26.75 -27.54 -14.75
N LYS A 496 27.54 -28.61 -14.68
CA LYS A 496 28.15 -29.11 -13.44
C LYS A 496 29.03 -28.05 -12.77
N GLU A 497 29.78 -27.29 -13.54
CA GLU A 497 30.67 -26.25 -13.07
C GLU A 497 29.90 -25.14 -12.35
N MET A 498 28.70 -24.78 -12.83
CA MET A 498 27.83 -23.83 -12.13
C MET A 498 27.25 -24.43 -10.85
N VAL A 499 26.86 -25.70 -10.86
CA VAL A 499 26.38 -26.38 -9.64
C VAL A 499 27.46 -26.38 -8.56
N GLU A 500 28.71 -26.61 -8.93
CA GLU A 500 29.84 -26.62 -7.98
C GLU A 500 30.21 -25.21 -7.50
N ALA A 501 30.10 -24.20 -8.36
CA ALA A 501 30.47 -22.82 -8.04
C ALA A 501 29.44 -22.11 -7.15
N PHE A 502 28.14 -22.32 -7.37
CA PHE A 502 27.07 -21.67 -6.61
C PHE A 502 26.71 -22.43 -5.33
N LYS A 503 27.63 -22.48 -4.37
CA LYS A 503 27.43 -23.28 -3.15
C LYS A 503 26.23 -22.81 -2.33
N PRO A 504 25.42 -23.73 -1.78
CA PRO A 504 24.32 -23.40 -0.86
C PRO A 504 24.74 -22.55 0.35
N ASP A 505 25.99 -22.70 0.81
CA ASP A 505 26.60 -21.90 1.88
C ASP A 505 26.60 -20.40 1.59
N TYR A 506 26.55 -19.97 0.32
CA TYR A 506 26.50 -18.55 -0.06
C TYR A 506 25.08 -17.96 0.02
N VAL A 507 24.10 -18.75 0.44
CA VAL A 507 22.72 -18.28 0.71
C VAL A 507 22.43 -18.24 2.20
N ALA A 508 23.02 -19.17 2.97
CA ALA A 508 22.73 -19.36 4.38
C ALA A 508 22.87 -18.08 5.24
N PRO A 509 23.91 -17.23 5.07
CA PRO A 509 24.10 -16.03 5.89
C PRO A 509 22.91 -15.06 5.88
N VAL A 510 22.25 -14.89 4.73
CA VAL A 510 21.10 -14.01 4.60
C VAL A 510 19.88 -14.59 5.32
N VAL A 511 19.67 -15.92 5.22
CA VAL A 511 18.64 -16.63 5.98
C VAL A 511 18.87 -16.51 7.48
N GLY A 512 20.13 -16.65 7.91
CA GLY A 512 20.52 -16.45 9.30
C GLY A 512 20.18 -15.04 9.76
N TYR A 513 20.62 -14.01 9.04
CA TYR A 513 20.32 -12.63 9.44
C TYR A 513 18.82 -12.36 9.54
N LEU A 514 18.03 -12.72 8.51
CA LEU A 514 16.58 -12.51 8.48
C LEU A 514 15.82 -13.18 9.63
N THR A 515 16.40 -14.23 10.21
CA THR A 515 15.83 -14.98 11.34
C THR A 515 16.49 -14.72 12.69
N SER A 516 17.42 -13.78 12.75
CA SER A 516 18.10 -13.40 13.99
C SER A 516 17.31 -12.38 14.81
N GLU A 517 17.72 -12.16 16.05
CA GLU A 517 17.23 -11.06 16.88
C GLU A 517 17.70 -9.69 16.37
N ALA A 518 18.83 -9.63 15.64
CA ALA A 518 19.33 -8.41 15.01
C ALA A 518 18.48 -7.93 13.82
N ASN A 519 17.55 -8.77 13.34
CA ASN A 519 16.45 -8.31 12.51
C ASN A 519 15.29 -7.87 13.41
N GLU A 520 15.18 -6.55 13.58
CA GLU A 520 14.22 -5.90 14.48
C GLU A 520 12.91 -5.55 13.76
N GLU A 521 12.97 -5.20 12.48
CA GLU A 521 11.83 -4.60 11.76
C GLU A 521 11.53 -5.24 10.40
N THR A 522 12.51 -5.88 9.75
CA THR A 522 12.30 -6.37 8.39
C THR A 522 11.35 -7.57 8.40
N THR A 523 10.19 -7.39 7.78
CA THR A 523 9.14 -8.39 7.63
C THR A 523 8.38 -8.16 6.31
N GLY A 524 7.66 -9.16 5.82
CA GLY A 524 6.89 -9.09 4.57
C GLY A 524 7.72 -8.93 3.29
N SER A 525 9.05 -8.97 3.40
CA SER A 525 9.98 -8.62 2.33
C SER A 525 10.44 -9.84 1.54
N LEU A 526 10.83 -9.61 0.29
CA LEU A 526 11.34 -10.62 -0.63
C LEU A 526 12.81 -10.34 -0.96
N PHE A 527 13.66 -11.35 -0.86
CA PHE A 527 15.09 -11.22 -1.16
C PHE A 527 15.54 -12.26 -2.20
N GLU A 528 16.14 -11.80 -3.28
CA GLU A 528 16.85 -12.67 -4.22
C GLU A 528 18.30 -12.83 -3.77
N ILE A 529 18.77 -14.08 -3.78
CA ILE A 529 20.09 -14.44 -3.22
C ILE A 529 20.78 -15.43 -4.13
N SER A 530 22.01 -15.13 -4.55
CA SER A 530 22.77 -15.98 -5.47
C SER A 530 24.26 -15.67 -5.38
N GLY A 531 25.10 -16.69 -5.20
CA GLY A 531 26.55 -16.60 -5.43
C GLY A 531 27.27 -15.47 -4.67
N GLY A 532 26.89 -15.21 -3.41
CA GLY A 532 27.47 -14.11 -2.63
C GLY A 532 26.77 -12.77 -2.81
N TRP A 533 25.74 -12.68 -3.62
CA TRP A 533 24.92 -11.46 -3.80
C TRP A 533 23.55 -11.61 -3.14
N ALA A 534 23.04 -10.52 -2.56
CA ALA A 534 21.69 -10.43 -2.02
C ALA A 534 21.07 -9.06 -2.34
N ALA A 535 19.81 -9.06 -2.78
CA ALA A 535 19.02 -7.85 -3.04
C ALA A 535 17.57 -8.03 -2.60
N GLN A 536 16.95 -6.93 -2.18
CA GLN A 536 15.52 -6.86 -1.94
C GLN A 536 14.76 -6.66 -3.27
N THR A 537 13.62 -7.33 -3.41
CA THR A 537 12.71 -7.19 -4.54
C THR A 537 11.34 -6.76 -4.03
N ARG A 538 10.77 -5.70 -4.63
CA ARG A 538 9.47 -5.14 -4.28
C ARG A 538 8.60 -4.85 -5.51
N TRP A 539 7.36 -4.49 -5.27
CA TRP A 539 6.48 -3.99 -6.33
C TRP A 539 6.77 -2.52 -6.61
N GLN A 540 6.78 -2.17 -7.89
CA GLN A 540 6.65 -0.80 -8.36
C GLN A 540 5.37 -0.71 -9.20
N ARG A 541 4.57 0.31 -8.97
CA ARG A 541 3.32 0.59 -9.68
C ARG A 541 3.50 1.87 -10.49
N ALA A 542 3.09 1.85 -11.76
CA ALA A 542 3.04 3.04 -12.60
C ALA A 542 2.09 4.09 -11.99
N GLY A 543 2.21 5.36 -12.37
CA GLY A 543 1.27 6.38 -11.86
C GLY A 543 -0.20 6.11 -12.20
N GLY A 544 -0.43 5.31 -13.25
CA GLY A 544 -1.76 4.90 -13.68
C GLY A 544 -2.53 5.98 -14.41
N HIS A 545 -3.81 5.74 -14.65
CA HIS A 545 -4.74 6.69 -15.23
C HIS A 545 -6.14 6.48 -14.66
N GLY A 546 -6.76 7.58 -14.22
CA GLY A 546 -8.14 7.63 -13.77
C GLY A 546 -9.09 8.05 -14.88
N PHE A 547 -9.99 7.17 -15.27
CA PHE A 547 -11.05 7.45 -16.23
C PHE A 547 -12.28 8.07 -15.52
N PRO A 548 -12.99 9.00 -16.19
CA PRO A 548 -14.15 9.67 -15.60
C PRO A 548 -15.27 8.70 -15.23
N VAL A 549 -15.76 8.75 -13.98
CA VAL A 549 -16.81 7.86 -13.47
C VAL A 549 -18.23 8.30 -13.84
N ASN A 550 -18.41 9.52 -14.34
CA ASN A 550 -19.69 10.03 -14.84
C ASN A 550 -19.95 9.66 -16.31
N LYS A 551 -19.03 8.96 -16.98
CA LYS A 551 -19.16 8.50 -18.36
C LYS A 551 -18.93 6.99 -18.44
N PRO A 552 -19.59 6.28 -19.36
CA PRO A 552 -19.28 4.88 -19.59
C PRO A 552 -17.81 4.71 -20.04
N LEU A 553 -17.07 3.83 -19.38
CA LEU A 553 -15.72 3.47 -19.80
C LEU A 553 -15.79 2.45 -20.95
N THR A 554 -15.00 2.66 -22.00
CA THR A 554 -14.98 1.79 -23.19
C THR A 554 -13.62 1.13 -23.36
N PRO A 555 -13.55 -0.07 -23.98
CA PRO A 555 -12.27 -0.72 -24.29
C PRO A 555 -11.35 0.16 -25.15
N GLU A 556 -11.92 0.96 -26.04
CA GLU A 556 -11.17 1.87 -26.91
C GLU A 556 -10.46 2.97 -26.10
N ALA A 557 -11.14 3.56 -25.11
CA ALA A 557 -10.55 4.56 -24.23
C ALA A 557 -9.36 3.99 -23.41
N ILE A 558 -9.43 2.71 -23.02
CA ILE A 558 -8.30 2.00 -22.39
C ILE A 558 -7.10 1.96 -23.34
N LEU A 559 -7.31 1.59 -24.60
CA LEU A 559 -6.22 1.51 -25.59
C LEU A 559 -5.61 2.88 -25.89
N GLU A 560 -6.43 3.94 -25.95
CA GLU A 560 -5.95 5.32 -26.17
C GLU A 560 -5.01 5.81 -25.05
N LYS A 561 -5.20 5.32 -23.81
CA LYS A 561 -4.38 5.70 -22.65
C LYS A 561 -3.35 4.64 -22.26
N TRP A 562 -3.14 3.62 -23.08
CA TRP A 562 -2.23 2.51 -22.80
C TRP A 562 -0.87 2.98 -22.29
N ASN A 563 -0.22 3.87 -23.05
CA ASN A 563 1.12 4.37 -22.73
C ASN A 563 1.16 5.27 -21.48
N VAL A 564 0.02 5.67 -20.90
CA VAL A 564 -0.03 6.52 -19.70
C VAL A 564 -0.01 5.67 -18.44
N PHE A 565 -0.84 4.63 -18.37
CA PHE A 565 -0.91 3.77 -17.19
C PHE A 565 0.12 2.64 -17.18
N THR A 566 0.88 2.48 -18.26
CA THR A 566 2.05 1.58 -18.34
C THR A 566 3.38 2.31 -18.27
N ASN A 567 3.39 3.62 -18.05
CA ASN A 567 4.62 4.40 -17.93
C ASN A 567 5.09 4.44 -16.47
N PHE A 568 6.31 3.99 -16.24
CA PHE A 568 6.96 4.01 -14.93
C PHE A 568 7.97 5.16 -14.79
N ASP A 569 8.31 5.84 -15.88
CA ASP A 569 9.45 6.76 -15.96
C ASP A 569 9.01 8.23 -16.01
N ASP A 570 7.73 8.52 -15.76
CA ASP A 570 7.16 9.88 -15.74
C ASP A 570 7.12 10.54 -14.35
N GLY A 571 7.84 9.98 -13.39
CA GLY A 571 7.93 10.50 -12.02
C GLY A 571 6.72 10.19 -11.12
N ARG A 572 5.70 9.49 -11.61
CA ARG A 572 4.49 9.15 -10.82
C ARG A 572 4.50 7.74 -10.24
N ALA A 573 5.56 6.96 -10.46
CA ALA A 573 5.65 5.60 -9.96
C ALA A 573 5.63 5.55 -8.42
N THR A 574 4.95 4.55 -7.87
CA THR A 574 4.78 4.35 -6.42
C THR A 574 5.14 2.92 -6.02
N HIS A 575 5.30 2.66 -4.72
CA HIS A 575 5.74 1.36 -4.20
C HIS A 575 4.77 0.86 -3.11
N PRO A 576 3.51 0.56 -3.46
CA PRO A 576 2.52 0.11 -2.47
C PRO A 576 3.00 -1.16 -1.75
N THR A 577 2.85 -1.16 -0.43
CA THR A 577 3.24 -2.26 0.47
C THR A 577 2.03 -2.88 1.17
N THR A 578 0.89 -2.20 1.17
CA THR A 578 -0.37 -2.63 1.80
C THR A 578 -1.54 -2.58 0.83
N THR A 579 -2.61 -3.32 1.13
CA THR A 579 -3.86 -3.22 0.34
C THR A 579 -4.49 -1.83 0.39
N GLN A 580 -4.27 -1.09 1.47
CA GLN A 580 -4.79 0.25 1.70
C GLN A 580 -4.12 1.27 0.76
N GLU A 581 -2.79 1.24 0.66
CA GLU A 581 -2.03 2.06 -0.31
C GLU A 581 -2.38 1.71 -1.77
N ALA A 582 -2.61 0.43 -2.04
CA ALA A 582 -2.99 -0.03 -3.38
C ALA A 582 -4.33 0.57 -3.82
N ILE A 583 -5.35 0.56 -2.94
CA ILE A 583 -6.71 0.99 -3.31
C ILE A 583 -6.91 2.50 -3.21
N GLN A 584 -5.96 3.25 -2.64
CA GLN A 584 -6.07 4.69 -2.47
C GLN A 584 -6.35 5.40 -3.80
N GLN A 585 -5.57 5.12 -4.85
CA GLN A 585 -5.75 5.72 -6.18
C GLN A 585 -7.09 5.33 -6.84
N ILE A 586 -7.60 4.13 -6.52
CA ILE A 586 -8.93 3.67 -6.97
C ILE A 586 -10.03 4.50 -6.30
N ILE A 587 -9.89 4.76 -4.99
CA ILE A 587 -10.85 5.56 -4.21
C ILE A 587 -10.80 7.04 -4.64
N GLU A 588 -9.61 7.60 -4.85
CA GLU A 588 -9.43 8.96 -5.34
C GLU A 588 -10.14 9.19 -6.69
N ASN A 589 -10.30 8.15 -7.50
CA ASN A 589 -11.01 8.25 -8.78
C ASN A 589 -12.55 8.31 -8.65
N PHE A 590 -13.14 8.06 -7.47
CA PHE A 590 -14.60 8.06 -7.29
C PHE A 590 -15.24 9.42 -7.59
N THR A 591 -14.48 10.50 -7.46
CA THR A 591 -14.92 11.87 -7.71
C THR A 591 -14.48 12.39 -9.08
N ASN A 592 -13.79 11.59 -9.89
CA ASN A 592 -13.31 11.98 -11.21
C ASN A 592 -14.47 12.07 -12.21
N THR A 593 -14.95 13.27 -12.52
CA THR A 593 -16.04 13.49 -13.51
C THR A 593 -15.54 13.96 -14.89
N GLY A 594 -14.25 13.78 -15.19
CA GLY A 594 -13.69 14.02 -16.53
C GLY A 594 -13.55 15.47 -16.95
N SER A 595 -13.35 16.35 -15.98
CA SER A 595 -12.93 17.74 -16.16
C SER A 595 -11.40 17.86 -16.34
N SER A 596 -10.74 16.84 -16.90
CA SER A 596 -9.28 16.76 -17.00
C SER A 596 -8.81 16.40 -18.42
N ASP A 597 -8.96 17.33 -19.36
CA ASP A 597 -8.01 17.41 -20.47
C ASP A 597 -6.75 18.14 -19.99
N SER A 598 -5.62 17.75 -20.58
CA SER A 598 -4.23 18.04 -20.21
C SER A 598 -3.79 19.49 -20.43
N SER A 599 -4.61 20.43 -20.01
CA SER A 599 -4.22 21.73 -19.49
C SER A 599 -5.06 21.90 -18.23
N ALA A 600 -4.58 21.41 -17.09
CA ALA A 600 -5.22 21.79 -15.84
C ALA A 600 -4.97 23.30 -15.66
N GLU A 601 -5.85 24.12 -16.21
CA GLU A 601 -6.28 25.30 -15.50
C GLU A 601 -6.74 24.78 -14.14
N SER A 602 -5.83 24.96 -13.18
CA SER A 602 -6.00 24.74 -11.77
C SER A 602 -7.46 25.05 -11.34
N PRO A 603 -8.09 24.31 -10.42
CA PRO A 603 -9.42 24.67 -9.89
C PRO A 603 -9.43 26.05 -9.21
N TYR A 604 -8.24 26.65 -9.04
CA TYR A 604 -8.03 28.01 -8.57
C TYR A 604 -8.00 29.06 -9.69
N VAL A 605 -8.09 28.65 -10.97
CA VAL A 605 -8.24 29.58 -12.10
C VAL A 605 -9.67 30.11 -12.08
N ASP A 606 -9.80 31.40 -11.74
CA ASP A 606 -11.05 32.11 -11.85
C ASP A 606 -11.04 32.84 -13.20
N PRO A 607 -12.01 32.61 -14.11
CA PRO A 607 -12.11 33.33 -15.38
C PRO A 607 -12.20 34.86 -15.21
N GLN A 608 -12.49 35.34 -14.00
CA GLN A 608 -12.51 36.77 -13.64
C GLN A 608 -11.18 37.28 -13.06
N ASP A 609 -10.15 36.43 -12.93
CA ASP A 609 -8.82 36.87 -12.52
C ASP A 609 -8.26 37.86 -13.55
N SER A 610 -7.63 38.94 -13.08
CA SER A 610 -6.85 39.79 -13.98
C SER A 610 -5.66 39.01 -14.52
N GLU A 611 -5.12 39.40 -15.68
CA GLU A 611 -3.96 38.71 -16.28
C GLU A 611 -2.78 38.57 -15.30
N LEU A 612 -2.57 39.58 -14.44
CA LEU A 612 -1.58 39.58 -13.38
C LEU A 612 -1.79 38.41 -12.39
N VAL A 613 -3.02 38.26 -11.89
CA VAL A 613 -3.39 37.21 -10.92
C VAL A 613 -3.39 35.84 -11.58
N ALA A 614 -3.92 35.73 -12.80
CA ALA A 614 -3.93 34.48 -13.56
C ALA A 614 -2.51 33.97 -13.84
N ARG A 615 -1.54 34.88 -14.09
CA ARG A 615 -0.12 34.53 -14.22
C ARG A 615 0.46 34.04 -12.90
N ALA A 616 0.21 34.75 -11.80
CA ALA A 616 0.73 34.38 -10.49
C ALA A 616 0.19 33.01 -10.02
N LYS A 617 -1.08 32.69 -10.29
CA LYS A 617 -1.70 31.40 -9.95
C LYS A 617 -1.13 30.20 -10.74
N LYS A 618 -0.39 30.43 -11.83
CA LYS A 618 0.31 29.36 -12.57
C LYS A 618 1.59 28.91 -11.86
N GLU A 619 2.18 29.77 -11.05
CA GLU A 619 3.35 29.42 -10.25
C GLU A 619 2.90 28.64 -9.01
N VAL A 620 3.23 27.35 -8.99
CA VAL A 620 2.94 26.45 -7.87
C VAL A 620 4.26 26.18 -7.14
N PRO A 621 4.40 26.62 -5.87
CA PRO A 621 5.59 26.32 -5.08
C PRO A 621 5.75 24.81 -4.88
N GLU A 622 7.01 24.38 -4.76
CA GLU A 622 7.32 22.99 -4.42
C GLU A 622 6.73 22.61 -3.06
N PRO A 623 6.21 21.37 -2.90
CA PRO A 623 5.73 20.90 -1.61
C PRO A 623 6.81 20.95 -0.53
N THR A 624 6.45 21.33 0.69
CA THR A 624 7.38 21.34 1.83
C THR A 624 7.03 20.25 2.83
N GLU A 625 8.06 19.57 3.35
CA GLU A 625 7.91 18.59 4.41
C GLU A 625 7.85 19.28 5.78
N TYR A 626 7.11 18.69 6.72
CA TYR A 626 7.05 19.11 8.11
C TYR A 626 7.05 17.88 9.00
N GLU A 627 8.09 17.72 9.83
CA GLU A 627 8.22 16.61 10.76
C GLU A 627 8.03 17.12 12.19
N TYR A 628 7.31 16.35 12.99
CA TYR A 628 7.03 16.71 14.38
C TYR A 628 6.89 15.47 15.26
N SER A 629 7.11 15.69 16.55
CA SER A 629 7.03 14.70 17.60
C SER A 629 6.03 15.11 18.68
N GLU A 630 5.86 14.24 19.67
CA GLU A 630 5.04 14.50 20.86
C GLU A 630 5.52 15.77 21.60
N ARG A 631 6.83 16.06 21.55
CA ARG A 631 7.43 17.30 22.07
C ARG A 631 6.79 18.54 21.45
N ASP A 632 6.64 18.55 20.13
CA ASP A 632 6.14 19.70 19.38
C ASP A 632 4.64 19.89 19.60
N VAL A 633 3.91 18.79 19.78
CA VAL A 633 2.51 18.80 20.22
C VAL A 633 2.35 19.42 21.61
N ILE A 634 3.13 18.97 22.60
CA ILE A 634 3.10 19.53 23.96
C ILE A 634 3.47 21.02 23.94
N LEU A 635 4.52 21.38 23.20
CA LEU A 635 4.98 22.76 23.07
C LEU A 635 3.87 23.67 22.51
N TYR A 636 3.16 23.24 21.47
CA TYR A 636 2.03 23.97 20.93
C TYR A 636 0.89 24.08 21.93
N ASN A 637 0.51 22.97 22.57
CA ASN A 637 -0.60 22.92 23.53
C ASN A 637 -0.35 23.90 24.69
N LEU A 638 0.86 23.90 25.28
CA LEU A 638 1.29 24.88 26.29
C LEU A 638 1.30 26.32 25.72
N GLY A 639 1.76 26.47 24.47
CA GLY A 639 1.78 27.74 23.74
C GLY A 639 0.41 28.41 23.59
N ILE A 640 -0.68 27.64 23.63
CA ILE A 640 -2.07 28.15 23.63
C ILE A 640 -2.79 27.92 24.98
N GLY A 641 -2.02 27.79 26.06
CA GLY A 641 -2.49 27.86 27.44
C GLY A 641 -3.02 26.55 28.01
N ALA A 642 -2.66 25.38 27.48
CA ALA A 642 -2.90 24.12 28.21
C ALA A 642 -2.17 24.16 29.57
N GLU A 643 -2.83 23.70 30.62
CA GLU A 643 -2.25 23.73 31.97
C GLU A 643 -1.54 22.40 32.32
N ALA A 644 -0.64 22.44 33.30
CA ALA A 644 0.09 21.25 33.77
C ALA A 644 -0.83 20.13 34.31
N THR A 645 -2.05 20.47 34.70
CA THR A 645 -3.10 19.53 35.16
C THR A 645 -3.85 18.85 34.01
N GLU A 646 -3.71 19.35 32.78
CA GLU A 646 -4.39 18.83 31.59
C GLU A 646 -3.51 17.80 30.89
N LEU A 647 -3.25 16.70 31.60
CA LEU A 647 -2.27 15.67 31.20
C LEU A 647 -2.52 15.12 29.79
N GLN A 648 -3.76 15.08 29.32
CA GLN A 648 -4.13 14.70 27.95
C GLN A 648 -3.48 15.61 26.87
N TRP A 649 -2.96 16.77 27.23
CA TRP A 649 -2.31 17.71 26.30
C TRP A 649 -0.86 18.01 26.63
N VAL A 650 -0.38 17.66 27.83
CA VAL A 650 0.96 18.02 28.31
C VAL A 650 1.81 16.82 28.72
N TYR A 651 1.28 15.58 28.65
CA TYR A 651 2.00 14.37 28.99
C TYR A 651 1.80 13.27 27.94
N GLU A 652 2.88 12.91 27.26
CA GLU A 652 2.90 12.01 26.10
C GLU A 652 2.50 10.56 26.42
N ASN A 653 2.62 10.12 27.69
CA ASN A 653 2.19 8.78 28.10
C ASN A 653 0.78 8.74 28.70
N HIS A 654 0.01 9.83 28.63
CA HIS A 654 -1.40 9.80 29.00
C HIS A 654 -2.20 9.00 27.96
N ASP A 655 -3.13 8.13 28.38
CA ASP A 655 -3.91 7.25 27.47
C ASP A 655 -4.76 8.01 26.43
N ALA A 656 -5.00 9.30 26.68
CA ALA A 656 -5.73 10.24 25.82
C ALA A 656 -4.83 11.40 25.35
N PHE A 657 -3.52 11.17 25.20
CA PHE A 657 -2.61 12.19 24.73
C PHE A 657 -2.97 12.61 23.29
N ALA A 658 -3.24 13.90 23.10
CA ALA A 658 -3.61 14.46 21.79
C ALA A 658 -3.12 15.89 21.58
N ALA A 659 -3.04 16.26 20.30
CA ALA A 659 -2.91 17.65 19.89
C ALA A 659 -4.24 18.39 20.03
N LEU A 660 -4.19 19.65 20.48
CA LEU A 660 -5.34 20.54 20.36
C LEU A 660 -5.67 20.75 18.87
N PRO A 661 -6.96 20.77 18.47
CA PRO A 661 -7.37 20.75 17.07
C PRO A 661 -6.73 21.84 16.19
N THR A 662 -6.50 23.03 16.77
CA THR A 662 -5.88 24.16 16.08
C THR A 662 -4.39 23.97 15.77
N PHE A 663 -3.74 22.90 16.25
CA PHE A 663 -2.38 22.52 15.86
C PHE A 663 -2.22 22.46 14.33
N GLY A 664 -3.30 22.15 13.60
CA GLY A 664 -3.31 22.13 12.14
C GLY A 664 -2.89 23.42 11.43
N VAL A 665 -2.84 24.57 12.13
CA VAL A 665 -2.30 25.81 11.55
C VAL A 665 -0.77 25.86 11.52
N ILE A 666 -0.09 24.96 12.24
CA ILE A 666 1.37 24.95 12.40
C ILE A 666 2.10 24.36 11.18
N PRO A 667 1.77 23.16 10.68
CA PRO A 667 2.56 22.53 9.61
C PRO A 667 2.67 23.36 8.33
N GLN A 668 1.68 24.21 8.06
CA GLN A 668 1.58 24.99 6.82
C GLN A 668 2.53 26.19 6.72
N PHE A 669 3.21 26.61 7.80
CA PHE A 669 4.00 27.85 7.81
C PHE A 669 5.11 27.87 6.75
N SER A 670 5.85 26.77 6.58
CA SER A 670 6.92 26.68 5.59
C SER A 670 6.40 26.80 4.15
N ALA A 671 5.27 26.16 3.84
CA ALA A 671 4.66 26.18 2.52
C ALA A 671 4.02 27.55 2.20
N SER A 672 3.27 28.12 3.14
CA SER A 672 2.60 29.42 2.97
C SER A 672 3.60 30.57 2.80
N SER A 673 4.75 30.51 3.49
CA SER A 673 5.83 31.49 3.35
C SER A 673 6.59 31.36 2.04
N GLY A 674 6.51 30.19 1.38
CA GLY A 674 7.10 29.93 0.06
C GLY A 674 6.30 30.48 -1.12
N ILE A 675 5.11 31.06 -0.91
CA ILE A 675 4.32 31.68 -1.97
C ILE A 675 4.90 33.08 -2.28
N PRO A 676 5.40 33.34 -3.51
CA PRO A 676 5.89 34.66 -3.88
C PRO A 676 4.72 35.67 -3.96
N LEU A 677 4.95 36.89 -3.49
CA LEU A 677 3.98 38.01 -3.51
C LEU A 677 4.54 39.28 -4.15
N ASP A 678 5.80 39.25 -4.62
CA ASP A 678 6.51 40.37 -5.24
C ASP A 678 5.94 40.76 -6.62
N TRP A 679 5.13 39.89 -7.22
CA TRP A 679 4.33 40.20 -8.41
C TRP A 679 3.19 41.21 -8.15
N LEU A 680 2.82 41.47 -6.89
CA LEU A 680 1.85 42.51 -6.57
C LEU A 680 2.46 43.92 -6.70
N PRO A 681 1.74 44.90 -7.30
CA PRO A 681 2.25 46.26 -7.41
C PRO A 681 2.56 46.87 -6.04
N ASN A 682 3.69 47.55 -5.92
CA ASN A 682 4.14 48.20 -4.68
C ASN A 682 4.17 47.26 -3.46
N TYR A 683 4.36 45.95 -3.66
CA TYR A 683 4.45 44.98 -2.57
C TYR A 683 5.51 45.41 -1.56
N ASN A 684 5.11 45.43 -0.28
CA ASN A 684 6.00 45.69 0.83
C ASN A 684 5.64 44.74 1.97
N PRO A 685 6.53 43.80 2.35
CA PRO A 685 6.24 42.83 3.40
C PRO A 685 5.92 43.49 4.76
N ALA A 686 6.45 44.68 5.05
CA ALA A 686 6.15 45.41 6.28
C ALA A 686 4.70 45.94 6.35
N LYS A 687 3.96 45.92 5.23
CA LYS A 687 2.54 46.36 5.15
C LYS A 687 1.55 45.19 5.11
N LEU A 688 2.04 43.96 5.18
CA LEU A 688 1.26 42.73 5.18
C LEU A 688 0.65 42.51 6.57
N LEU A 689 -0.67 42.27 6.62
CA LEU A 689 -1.40 41.90 7.82
C LEU A 689 -2.11 40.58 7.58
N HIS A 690 -1.92 39.61 8.47
CA HIS A 690 -2.70 38.37 8.47
C HIS A 690 -4.12 38.68 8.97
N GLY A 691 -5.11 38.63 8.07
CA GLY A 691 -6.45 39.17 8.33
C GLY A 691 -7.48 38.12 8.67
N GLU A 692 -7.44 36.95 8.02
CA GLU A 692 -8.40 35.85 8.25
C GLU A 692 -7.69 34.51 8.17
N GLN A 693 -8.17 33.55 8.98
CA GLN A 693 -7.72 32.17 8.96
C GLN A 693 -8.92 31.23 9.00
N TYR A 694 -8.87 30.21 8.16
CA TYR A 694 -9.73 29.05 8.22
C TYR A 694 -8.89 27.79 8.31
N LEU A 695 -9.28 26.87 9.18
CA LEU A 695 -8.71 25.53 9.31
C LEU A 695 -9.85 24.53 9.20
N SER A 696 -9.73 23.57 8.29
CA SER A 696 -10.58 22.38 8.22
C SER A 696 -9.77 21.15 8.58
N ILE A 697 -10.28 20.35 9.51
CA ILE A 697 -9.68 19.14 10.04
C ILE A 697 -10.36 17.97 9.35
N LYS A 698 -9.65 17.34 8.41
CA LYS A 698 -10.19 16.30 7.53
C LYS A 698 -9.98 14.88 8.07
N GLY A 699 -9.13 14.72 9.08
CA GLY A 699 -8.82 13.43 9.69
C GLY A 699 -8.24 13.54 11.10
N PRO A 700 -7.99 12.40 11.78
CA PRO A 700 -7.33 12.38 13.08
C PRO A 700 -5.97 13.06 13.03
N ILE A 701 -5.64 13.84 14.07
CA ILE A 701 -4.34 14.52 14.19
C ILE A 701 -3.35 13.55 14.83
N PRO A 702 -2.27 13.14 14.13
CA PRO A 702 -1.24 12.30 14.73
C PRO A 702 -0.54 13.05 15.87
N THR A 703 -0.05 12.33 16.87
CA THR A 703 0.76 12.90 17.96
C THR A 703 2.24 13.08 17.60
N SER A 704 2.67 12.44 16.51
CA SER A 704 3.97 12.57 15.88
C SER A 704 3.86 12.11 14.41
N GLY A 705 4.76 12.57 13.56
CA GLY A 705 4.81 12.12 12.17
C GLY A 705 5.44 13.10 11.21
N LYS A 706 5.46 12.69 9.94
CA LYS A 706 5.94 13.48 8.82
C LYS A 706 4.77 13.88 7.93
N LEU A 707 4.65 15.16 7.63
CA LEU A 707 3.60 15.75 6.82
C LEU A 707 4.19 16.39 5.55
N VAL A 708 3.39 16.48 4.49
CA VAL A 708 3.71 17.18 3.25
C VAL A 708 2.67 18.27 3.01
N ASN A 709 3.12 19.50 2.84
CA ASN A 709 2.30 20.69 2.68
C ASN A 709 2.38 21.19 1.24
N LYS A 710 1.22 21.34 0.58
CA LYS A 710 1.11 21.84 -0.79
C LYS A 710 0.40 23.18 -0.79
N ALA A 711 1.13 24.25 -1.10
CA ALA A 711 0.64 25.62 -1.07
C ALA A 711 0.25 26.12 -2.47
N ARG A 712 -0.83 26.90 -2.57
CA ARG A 712 -1.29 27.54 -3.80
C ARG A 712 -1.99 28.88 -3.53
N LEU A 713 -2.00 29.77 -4.52
CA LEU A 713 -2.85 30.97 -4.50
C LEU A 713 -4.30 30.58 -4.82
N LEU A 714 -5.21 30.85 -3.88
CA LEU A 714 -6.63 30.54 -4.00
C LEU A 714 -7.41 31.73 -4.61
N GLU A 715 -7.27 32.92 -4.02
CA GLU A 715 -8.03 34.11 -4.43
C GLU A 715 -7.22 35.39 -4.21
N VAL A 716 -7.31 36.35 -5.13
CA VAL A 716 -6.68 37.66 -4.98
C VAL A 716 -7.71 38.74 -5.30
N LEU A 717 -7.96 39.63 -4.34
CA LEU A 717 -8.95 40.69 -4.47
C LEU A 717 -8.30 42.08 -4.46
N ASP A 718 -8.70 42.92 -5.41
CA ASP A 718 -8.35 44.34 -5.45
C ASP A 718 -9.33 45.13 -4.57
N LYS A 719 -8.85 45.61 -3.42
CA LYS A 719 -9.60 46.44 -2.47
C LYS A 719 -9.32 47.93 -2.67
N GLY A 720 -8.91 48.34 -3.87
CA GLY A 720 -8.63 49.73 -4.24
C GLY A 720 -7.28 50.22 -3.74
N LYS A 721 -7.12 50.44 -2.43
CA LYS A 721 -5.84 50.86 -1.83
C LYS A 721 -5.04 49.69 -1.22
N ALA A 722 -5.55 48.46 -1.32
CA ALA A 722 -4.91 47.25 -0.79
C ALA A 722 -5.24 46.03 -1.64
N ALA A 723 -4.43 44.99 -1.54
CA ALA A 723 -4.76 43.65 -2.04
C ALA A 723 -5.15 42.74 -0.86
N ALA A 724 -6.13 41.84 -1.07
CA ALA A 724 -6.37 40.71 -0.17
C ALA A 724 -6.00 39.42 -0.91
N VAL A 725 -4.98 38.72 -0.43
CA VAL A 725 -4.47 37.48 -1.03
C VAL A 725 -4.81 36.32 -0.12
N THR A 726 -5.58 35.37 -0.65
CA THR A 726 -5.91 34.12 0.03
C THR A 726 -5.05 33.01 -0.55
N SER A 727 -4.26 32.35 0.30
CA SER A 727 -3.60 31.10 -0.02
C SER A 727 -4.35 29.91 0.55
N VAL A 728 -4.21 28.76 -0.09
CA VAL A 728 -4.63 27.46 0.43
C VAL A 728 -3.42 26.57 0.61
N VAL A 729 -3.36 25.87 1.74
CA VAL A 729 -2.36 24.83 2.01
C VAL A 729 -3.08 23.55 2.40
N GLU A 730 -2.88 22.52 1.58
CA GLU A 730 -3.30 21.15 1.91
C GLU A 730 -2.14 20.43 2.58
N THR A 731 -2.36 19.98 3.81
CA THR A 731 -1.38 19.21 4.59
C THR A 731 -1.79 17.76 4.58
N THR A 732 -0.91 16.92 4.05
CA THR A 732 -1.09 15.47 3.93
C THR A 732 -0.14 14.73 4.85
N ASP A 733 -0.57 13.60 5.39
CA ASP A 733 0.33 12.66 6.04
C ASP A 733 1.30 12.07 5.00
N ALA A 734 2.62 12.14 5.25
CA ALA A 734 3.62 11.70 4.27
C ALA A 734 3.59 10.19 4.01
N SER A 735 3.14 9.39 5.00
CA SER A 735 3.09 7.93 4.90
C SER A 735 1.80 7.43 4.23
N THR A 736 0.68 8.11 4.46
CA THR A 736 -0.64 7.67 3.96
C THR A 736 -1.18 8.53 2.82
N GLY A 737 -0.57 9.69 2.54
CA GLY A 737 -1.06 10.67 1.56
C GLY A 737 -2.41 11.32 1.89
N LYS A 738 -3.01 11.00 3.04
CA LYS A 738 -4.32 11.53 3.43
C LYS A 738 -4.21 12.98 3.84
N VAL A 739 -5.14 13.82 3.36
CA VAL A 739 -5.27 15.20 3.84
C VAL A 739 -5.70 15.17 5.30
N ILE A 740 -4.91 15.79 6.17
CA ILE A 740 -5.20 15.98 7.59
C ILE A 740 -5.78 17.37 7.81
N PHE A 741 -5.18 18.37 7.18
CA PHE A 741 -5.57 19.77 7.31
C PHE A 741 -5.72 20.43 5.95
N GLU A 742 -6.70 21.32 5.85
CA GLU A 742 -6.79 22.33 4.81
C GLU A 742 -6.78 23.69 5.50
N ASN A 743 -5.77 24.51 5.21
CA ASN A 743 -5.65 25.87 5.72
C ASN A 743 -5.98 26.86 4.61
N GLN A 744 -6.85 27.83 4.87
CA GLN A 744 -7.00 29.01 4.01
C GLN A 744 -6.61 30.25 4.81
N SER A 745 -5.60 30.98 4.33
CA SER A 745 -5.02 32.14 4.99
C SER A 745 -5.17 33.36 4.10
N THR A 746 -5.82 34.41 4.63
CA THR A 746 -5.99 35.68 3.91
C THR A 746 -5.08 36.74 4.51
N VAL A 747 -4.17 37.27 3.69
CA VAL A 747 -3.31 38.41 4.04
C VAL A 747 -3.76 39.68 3.31
N PHE A 748 -3.78 40.80 4.02
CA PHE A 748 -4.06 42.12 3.47
C PHE A 748 -2.76 42.90 3.28
N ILE A 749 -2.43 43.27 2.05
CA ILE A 749 -1.25 44.05 1.72
C ILE A 749 -1.67 45.49 1.39
N ARG A 750 -1.43 46.42 2.33
CA ARG A 750 -1.77 47.84 2.17
C ARG A 750 -0.84 48.52 1.16
N GLY A 751 -1.41 49.30 0.25
CA GLY A 751 -0.68 50.00 -0.81
C GLY A 751 -0.55 49.22 -2.12
N SER A 752 -0.92 47.94 -2.12
CA SER A 752 -0.81 47.04 -3.29
C SER A 752 -2.14 46.82 -4.03
N GLY A 753 -3.08 47.76 -3.92
CA GLY A 753 -4.35 47.74 -4.67
C GLY A 753 -4.27 48.56 -5.96
N GLY A 754 -5.38 48.61 -6.71
CA GLY A 754 -5.51 49.42 -7.93
C GLY A 754 -4.95 48.74 -9.19
N PHE A 755 -4.81 47.41 -9.16
CA PHE A 755 -4.31 46.59 -10.27
C PHE A 755 -5.42 46.07 -11.20
N GLY A 756 -6.67 46.48 -10.96
CA GLY A 756 -7.79 46.16 -11.85
C GLY A 756 -8.31 44.72 -11.70
N GLY A 757 -8.09 44.10 -10.53
CA GLY A 757 -8.57 42.76 -10.22
C GLY A 757 -10.01 42.70 -9.66
N LYS A 758 -10.49 41.48 -9.42
CA LYS A 758 -11.80 41.21 -8.79
C LYS A 758 -11.92 41.90 -7.43
N LYS A 759 -13.05 42.56 -7.15
CA LYS A 759 -13.24 43.32 -5.89
C LYS A 759 -13.90 42.50 -4.76
N THR A 760 -14.70 41.51 -5.13
CA THR A 760 -15.53 40.70 -4.21
C THR A 760 -15.12 39.24 -4.29
N GLY A 761 -15.00 38.56 -3.16
CA GLY A 761 -14.64 37.15 -3.13
C GLY A 761 -15.80 36.22 -3.44
N SER A 762 -15.50 35.00 -3.84
CA SER A 762 -16.48 33.92 -4.01
C SER A 762 -16.89 33.33 -2.66
N ASP A 763 -18.13 32.83 -2.55
CA ASP A 763 -18.55 32.06 -1.37
C ASP A 763 -17.89 30.68 -1.37
N ARG A 764 -17.13 30.38 -0.31
CA ARG A 764 -16.41 29.14 -0.05
C ARG A 764 -16.95 28.40 1.19
N GLY A 765 -18.22 28.65 1.54
CA GLY A 765 -18.88 27.96 2.64
C GLY A 765 -18.33 28.41 4.01
N PRO A 766 -17.98 27.48 4.93
CA PRO A 766 -17.52 27.84 6.27
C PRO A 766 -16.34 28.83 6.30
N ALA A 767 -15.43 28.75 5.31
CA ALA A 767 -14.25 29.60 5.22
C ALA A 767 -14.57 31.09 5.03
N THR A 768 -15.65 31.41 4.31
CA THR A 768 -16.08 32.79 4.03
C THR A 768 -17.35 33.19 4.80
N ALA A 769 -17.85 32.31 5.67
CA ALA A 769 -19.08 32.57 6.41
C ALA A 769 -18.95 33.83 7.28
N PRO A 770 -19.98 34.72 7.29
CA PRO A 770 -19.92 35.98 8.01
C PRO A 770 -19.93 35.79 9.54
N ASN A 771 -20.53 34.69 10.03
CA ASN A 771 -20.59 34.31 11.45
C ASN A 771 -20.93 35.51 12.36
N ALA A 772 -21.97 36.26 12.01
CA ALA A 772 -22.42 37.38 12.82
C ALA A 772 -22.99 36.84 14.16
N PRO A 773 -22.57 37.37 15.32
CA PRO A 773 -23.13 36.97 16.60
C PRO A 773 -24.65 37.18 16.63
N PRO A 774 -25.43 36.20 17.10
CA PRO A 774 -26.86 36.36 17.32
C PRO A 774 -27.18 37.53 18.26
N LYS A 775 -28.31 38.22 18.04
CA LYS A 775 -28.78 39.33 18.90
C LYS A 775 -29.41 38.82 20.21
N ARG A 776 -28.69 37.99 20.96
CA ARG A 776 -29.04 37.41 22.27
C ARG A 776 -27.79 37.21 23.12
N ALA A 777 -27.94 36.95 24.41
CA ALA A 777 -26.81 36.64 25.28
C ALA A 777 -26.04 35.40 24.80
N PRO A 778 -24.70 35.34 25.01
CA PRO A 778 -23.90 34.14 24.73
C PRO A 778 -24.40 32.94 25.54
N ASP A 779 -24.32 31.75 24.94
CA ASP A 779 -24.61 30.49 25.64
C ASP A 779 -23.50 30.13 26.62
N ALA A 780 -22.27 30.56 26.34
CA ALA A 780 -21.13 30.42 27.23
C ALA A 780 -20.15 31.58 27.08
N VAL A 781 -19.49 31.92 28.19
CA VAL A 781 -18.42 32.92 28.26
C VAL A 781 -17.25 32.30 29.02
N VAL A 782 -16.09 32.23 28.39
CA VAL A 782 -14.86 31.71 29.02
C VAL A 782 -13.83 32.83 29.05
N GLU A 783 -13.23 33.03 30.22
CA GLU A 783 -12.13 33.98 30.42
C GLU A 783 -10.81 33.23 30.62
N GLU A 784 -9.76 33.61 29.90
CA GLU A 784 -8.42 33.05 30.07
C GLU A 784 -7.37 34.15 30.05
N LYS A 785 -6.58 34.24 31.12
CA LYS A 785 -5.50 35.21 31.23
C LYS A 785 -4.24 34.66 30.57
N THR A 786 -3.74 35.36 29.57
CA THR A 786 -2.49 34.97 28.90
C THR A 786 -1.27 35.21 29.80
N SER A 787 -0.22 34.42 29.65
CA SER A 787 1.06 34.71 30.32
C SER A 787 1.74 35.94 29.70
N THR A 788 2.57 36.65 30.47
CA THR A 788 3.47 37.67 29.91
C THR A 788 4.52 37.06 28.95
N SER A 789 4.80 35.76 29.08
CA SER A 789 5.68 35.00 28.18
C SER A 789 4.93 34.28 27.04
N GLN A 790 3.61 34.47 26.87
CA GLN A 790 2.81 33.66 25.95
C GLN A 790 3.32 33.72 24.50
N ALA A 791 3.63 34.91 23.99
CA ALA A 791 4.17 35.09 22.64
C ALA A 791 5.57 34.47 22.48
N ALA A 792 6.39 34.53 23.53
CA ALA A 792 7.72 33.93 23.54
C ALA A 792 7.69 32.39 23.51
N LEU A 793 6.64 31.79 24.10
CA LEU A 793 6.41 30.35 24.05
C LEU A 793 5.80 29.92 22.72
N TYR A 794 4.70 30.57 22.29
CA TYR A 794 3.96 30.18 21.08
C TYR A 794 4.83 30.22 19.82
N ARG A 795 5.71 31.22 19.67
CA ARG A 795 6.60 31.35 18.51
C ARG A 795 7.47 30.11 18.24
N LEU A 796 7.80 29.35 19.29
CA LEU A 796 8.61 28.13 19.17
C LEU A 796 7.88 27.01 18.40
N SER A 797 6.56 27.13 18.23
CA SER A 797 5.77 26.20 17.41
C SER A 797 5.93 26.44 15.92
N GLY A 798 6.45 27.60 15.45
CA GLY A 798 6.71 27.80 14.02
C GLY A 798 6.68 29.23 13.52
N ASP A 799 6.06 30.18 14.24
CA ASP A 799 5.99 31.59 13.82
C ASP A 799 7.03 32.47 14.55
N TYR A 800 8.19 32.60 13.92
CA TYR A 800 9.34 33.31 14.47
C TYR A 800 9.33 34.83 14.20
N ASN A 801 8.24 35.41 13.69
CA ASN A 801 8.18 36.83 13.32
C ASN A 801 8.63 37.76 14.49
N PRO A 802 9.63 38.63 14.29
CA PRO A 802 10.17 39.50 15.33
C PRO A 802 9.14 40.43 15.98
N LEU A 803 8.04 40.75 15.29
CA LEU A 803 6.92 41.57 15.80
C LEU A 803 6.40 41.10 17.16
N HIS A 804 6.51 39.80 17.44
CA HIS A 804 5.98 39.15 18.64
C HIS A 804 6.96 39.11 19.81
N ILE A 805 8.17 39.65 19.66
CA ILE A 805 9.17 39.63 20.74
C ILE A 805 10.11 40.85 20.81
N LEU A 806 10.43 41.49 19.68
CA LEU A 806 11.30 42.67 19.63
C LEU A 806 10.47 43.96 19.62
N ALA A 807 10.71 44.84 20.59
CA ALA A 807 9.95 46.08 20.76
C ALA A 807 10.17 47.06 19.59
N GLU A 808 11.42 47.21 19.14
CA GLU A 808 11.78 48.04 18.00
C GLU A 808 11.11 47.59 16.70
N PHE A 809 10.92 46.28 16.53
CA PHE A 809 10.24 45.74 15.34
C PHE A 809 8.72 45.89 15.45
N ALA A 810 8.15 45.70 16.65
CA ALA A 810 6.74 45.97 16.92
C ALA A 810 6.36 47.44 16.61
N ALA A 811 7.24 48.38 16.95
CA ALA A 811 7.06 49.80 16.67
C ALA A 811 6.99 50.11 15.16
N ILE A 812 7.80 49.43 14.33
CA ILE A 812 7.73 49.55 12.85
C ILE A 812 6.35 49.11 12.34
N GLY A 813 5.75 48.09 12.95
CA GLY A 813 4.39 47.62 12.66
C GLY A 813 3.28 48.56 13.16
N GLY A 814 3.63 49.61 13.91
CA GLY A 814 2.68 50.54 14.51
C GLY A 814 2.13 50.09 15.87
N PHE A 815 2.85 49.24 16.60
CA PHE A 815 2.46 48.77 17.93
C PHE A 815 3.45 49.27 19.00
N ASP A 816 2.93 49.77 20.11
CA ASP A 816 3.75 50.34 21.19
C ASP A 816 4.63 49.30 21.92
N ARG A 817 4.31 48.01 21.77
CA ARG A 817 5.05 46.86 22.34
C ARG A 817 4.70 45.57 21.58
N PRO A 818 5.48 44.49 21.74
CA PRO A 818 5.19 43.22 21.08
C PRO A 818 3.79 42.69 21.37
N ILE A 819 3.10 42.23 20.32
CA ILE A 819 1.74 41.69 20.39
C ILE A 819 1.78 40.16 20.38
N LEU A 820 0.73 39.53 20.91
CA LEU A 820 0.52 38.10 20.79
C LEU A 820 0.12 37.73 19.35
N HIS A 821 0.53 36.56 18.89
CA HIS A 821 0.13 36.04 17.58
C HIS A 821 -1.41 35.91 17.49
N GLY A 822 -1.99 36.34 16.37
CA GLY A 822 -3.42 36.14 16.12
C GLY A 822 -3.80 34.66 16.20
N LEU A 823 -2.98 33.77 15.62
CA LEU A 823 -3.17 32.33 15.65
C LEU A 823 -3.07 31.74 17.07
N CYS A 824 -2.30 32.35 17.98
CA CYS A 824 -2.32 31.98 19.39
C CYS A 824 -3.67 32.31 20.04
N SER A 825 -4.22 33.48 19.75
CA SER A 825 -5.55 33.89 20.25
C SER A 825 -6.67 33.00 19.68
N MET A 826 -6.53 32.59 18.41
CA MET A 826 -7.39 31.59 17.77
C MET A 826 -7.28 30.23 18.46
N GLY A 827 -6.07 29.76 18.77
CA GLY A 827 -5.84 28.51 19.49
C GLY A 827 -6.49 28.50 20.87
N ILE A 828 -6.31 29.56 21.65
CA ILE A 828 -6.97 29.72 22.97
C ILE A 828 -8.49 29.68 22.83
N SER A 829 -9.06 30.43 21.87
CA SER A 829 -10.50 30.45 21.65
C SER A 829 -11.03 29.09 21.14
N GLY A 830 -10.27 28.41 20.28
CA GLY A 830 -10.58 27.06 19.81
C GLY A 830 -10.54 26.02 20.94
N LYS A 831 -9.63 26.16 21.90
CA LYS A 831 -9.60 25.36 23.14
C LYS A 831 -10.84 25.65 24.01
N HIS A 832 -11.28 26.90 24.12
CA HIS A 832 -12.53 27.24 24.82
C HIS A 832 -13.74 26.57 24.18
N VAL A 833 -13.85 26.60 22.84
CA VAL A 833 -14.92 25.91 22.10
C VAL A 833 -14.88 24.40 22.36
N LEU A 834 -13.69 23.79 22.26
CA LEU A 834 -13.51 22.36 22.51
C LEU A 834 -13.96 21.95 23.92
N LYS A 835 -13.50 22.67 24.95
CA LYS A 835 -13.85 22.40 26.36
C LYS A 835 -15.33 22.59 26.64
N THR A 836 -15.97 23.54 25.98
CA THR A 836 -17.36 23.94 26.29
C THR A 836 -18.38 23.13 25.50
N PHE A 837 -18.14 22.90 24.21
CA PHE A 837 -19.13 22.32 23.29
C PHE A 837 -18.69 21.00 22.64
N GLY A 838 -17.43 20.60 22.80
CA GLY A 838 -16.89 19.35 22.25
C GLY A 838 -16.12 19.52 20.94
N PRO A 839 -15.74 18.40 20.29
CA PRO A 839 -14.90 18.41 19.10
C PRO A 839 -15.58 19.10 17.90
N TYR A 840 -14.75 19.74 17.08
CA TYR A 840 -15.13 20.42 15.85
C TYR A 840 -14.26 19.98 14.68
N GLU A 841 -14.82 20.07 13.47
CA GLU A 841 -14.17 19.69 12.21
C GLU A 841 -13.62 20.89 11.44
N ASP A 842 -14.01 22.10 11.83
CA ASP A 842 -13.45 23.33 11.27
C ASP A 842 -13.46 24.48 12.28
N ILE A 843 -12.66 25.50 12.01
CA ILE A 843 -12.66 26.76 12.73
C ILE A 843 -12.23 27.90 11.81
N LYS A 844 -12.99 29.00 11.84
CA LYS A 844 -12.79 30.21 11.05
C LYS A 844 -12.71 31.42 11.97
N VAL A 845 -11.78 32.34 11.72
CA VAL A 845 -11.65 33.61 12.44
C VAL A 845 -11.26 34.76 11.52
N ARG A 846 -11.68 35.99 11.88
CA ARG A 846 -11.08 37.23 11.38
C ARG A 846 -10.35 37.92 12.52
N PHE A 847 -9.08 38.27 12.31
CA PHE A 847 -8.28 39.04 13.27
C PHE A 847 -8.70 40.51 13.19
N ALA A 848 -9.37 40.99 14.25
CA ALA A 848 -10.02 42.30 14.28
C ALA A 848 -9.27 43.31 15.17
N GLY A 849 -8.31 42.84 15.96
CA GLY A 849 -7.55 43.66 16.90
C GLY A 849 -6.33 42.91 17.42
N VAL A 850 -5.59 43.56 18.31
CA VAL A 850 -4.37 43.01 18.91
C VAL A 850 -4.60 42.60 20.36
N VAL A 851 -3.84 41.59 20.77
CA VAL A 851 -3.74 41.13 22.16
C VAL A 851 -2.30 41.35 22.60
N TYR A 852 -2.11 41.84 23.81
CA TYR A 852 -0.78 41.90 24.39
C TYR A 852 -0.58 40.75 25.39
N PRO A 853 0.58 40.07 25.40
CA PRO A 853 0.87 39.05 26.41
C PRO A 853 0.65 39.58 27.83
N GLY A 854 -0.08 38.81 28.66
CA GLY A 854 -0.52 39.21 30.00
C GLY A 854 -1.97 39.68 30.09
N GLU A 855 -2.61 40.03 28.97
CA GLU A 855 -4.02 40.42 28.92
C GLU A 855 -4.97 39.22 29.00
N THR A 856 -6.21 39.48 29.38
CA THR A 856 -7.25 38.46 29.57
C THR A 856 -8.16 38.40 28.34
N LEU A 857 -8.26 37.22 27.73
CA LEU A 857 -9.18 36.94 26.64
C LEU A 857 -10.53 36.51 27.19
N ILE A 858 -11.60 37.09 26.68
CA ILE A 858 -12.98 36.67 26.92
C ILE A 858 -13.54 36.15 25.61
N THR A 859 -13.83 34.85 25.54
CA THR A 859 -14.50 34.22 24.40
C THR A 859 -15.98 34.05 24.70
N GLU A 860 -16.80 34.82 23.99
CA GLU A 860 -18.26 34.73 24.01
C GLU A 860 -18.71 33.79 22.89
N MET A 861 -19.53 32.79 23.21
CA MET A 861 -19.89 31.71 22.30
C MET A 861 -21.41 31.50 22.23
N TRP A 862 -21.93 31.32 21.03
CA TRP A 862 -23.35 31.05 20.73
C TRP A 862 -23.45 29.78 19.88
N LYS A 863 -24.18 28.79 20.36
CA LYS A 863 -24.44 27.54 19.63
C LYS A 863 -25.71 27.69 18.79
N GLU A 864 -25.53 27.68 17.47
CA GLU A 864 -26.59 27.74 16.47
C GLU A 864 -26.59 26.41 15.69
N GLY A 865 -27.41 25.45 16.15
CA GLY A 865 -27.45 24.09 15.61
C GLY A 865 -26.16 23.31 15.85
N ASN A 866 -25.48 22.89 14.79
CA ASN A 866 -24.18 22.22 14.83
C ASN A 866 -22.99 23.20 14.77
N LYS A 867 -23.22 24.51 14.81
CA LYS A 867 -22.17 25.52 14.69
C LYS A 867 -22.07 26.36 15.96
N VAL A 868 -20.85 26.63 16.40
CA VAL A 868 -20.56 27.59 17.46
C VAL A 868 -20.05 28.87 16.82
N VAL A 869 -20.84 29.94 16.83
CA VAL A 869 -20.40 31.29 16.49
C VAL A 869 -19.73 31.87 17.73
N PHE A 870 -18.60 32.56 17.57
CA PHE A 870 -17.92 33.16 18.73
C PHE A 870 -17.26 34.50 18.40
N THR A 871 -17.00 35.27 19.44
CA THR A 871 -16.18 36.48 19.42
C THR A 871 -15.23 36.48 20.60
N THR A 872 -14.00 36.92 20.38
CA THR A 872 -13.02 37.05 21.47
C THR A 872 -12.65 38.52 21.65
N LYS A 873 -12.68 38.99 22.89
CA LYS A 873 -12.32 40.36 23.28
C LYS A 873 -11.26 40.36 24.38
N VAL A 874 -10.53 41.46 24.50
CA VAL A 874 -9.62 41.71 25.62
C VAL A 874 -10.40 42.35 26.76
N LYS A 875 -10.39 41.74 27.95
CA LYS A 875 -11.16 42.18 29.11
C LYS A 875 -10.80 43.60 29.53
N GLU A 876 -9.51 43.89 29.58
CA GLU A 876 -8.95 45.13 30.11
C GLU A 876 -9.32 46.35 29.25
N ARG A 877 -9.54 46.14 27.95
CA ARG A 877 -9.78 47.22 26.98
C ARG A 877 -11.17 47.17 26.33
N GLY A 878 -11.90 46.07 26.51
CA GLY A 878 -13.20 45.83 25.85
C GLY A 878 -13.10 45.67 24.32
N THR A 879 -11.90 45.58 23.75
CA THR A 879 -11.71 45.54 22.29
C THR A 879 -11.87 44.13 21.75
N THR A 880 -12.64 43.96 20.67
CA THR A 880 -12.73 42.70 19.94
C THR A 880 -11.42 42.41 19.20
N VAL A 881 -10.90 41.20 19.36
CA VAL A 881 -9.66 40.73 18.74
C VAL A 881 -9.89 39.60 17.74
N LEU A 882 -10.92 38.78 17.95
CA LEU A 882 -11.43 37.83 16.96
C LEU A 882 -12.90 38.13 16.68
N ALA A 883 -13.20 38.35 15.41
CA ALA A 883 -14.55 38.61 14.92
C ALA A 883 -14.92 37.64 13.79
N ALA A 884 -16.19 37.65 13.38
CA ALA A 884 -16.71 36.81 12.31
C ALA A 884 -16.27 35.35 12.45
N ALA A 885 -16.24 34.84 13.68
CA ALA A 885 -15.62 33.58 14.00
C ALA A 885 -16.65 32.48 14.27
N GLY A 886 -16.31 31.26 13.89
CA GLY A 886 -17.15 30.11 14.16
C GLY A 886 -16.44 28.79 13.92
N ALA A 887 -16.98 27.74 14.53
CA ALA A 887 -16.49 26.36 14.42
C ALA A 887 -17.68 25.41 14.25
N THR A 888 -17.57 24.46 13.31
CA THR A 888 -18.59 23.43 13.09
C THR A 888 -18.31 22.21 13.97
N LEU A 889 -19.24 21.87 14.86
CA LEU A 889 -19.15 20.73 15.77
C LEU A 889 -19.33 19.41 15.01
N SER A 890 -18.57 18.39 15.40
CA SER A 890 -18.63 17.06 14.78
C SER A 890 -19.94 16.33 15.13
N SER A 891 -20.63 15.78 14.14
CA SER A 891 -21.84 14.96 14.33
C SER A 891 -21.48 13.51 14.67
N GLY A 892 -21.76 13.07 15.89
CA GLY A 892 -21.17 11.86 16.48
C GLY A 892 -21.36 10.54 15.69
N SER A 893 -20.24 9.93 15.30
CA SER A 893 -20.00 8.48 15.27
C SER A 893 -18.49 8.15 15.21
N SER A 894 -17.66 9.11 14.80
CA SER A 894 -16.23 9.08 15.09
C SER A 894 -16.01 9.54 16.53
N LYS A 895 -15.78 8.59 17.44
CA LYS A 895 -14.82 8.87 18.51
C LYS A 895 -13.51 9.16 17.79
N ALA A 896 -13.24 10.43 17.45
CA ALA A 896 -11.88 10.90 17.56
C ALA A 896 -11.50 10.55 19.01
N LYS A 897 -10.72 9.48 19.19
CA LYS A 897 -9.93 9.40 20.40
C LYS A 897 -9.03 10.62 20.32
N LEU A 898 -9.46 11.69 21.00
CA LEU A 898 -8.54 12.59 21.66
C LEU A 898 -7.79 11.73 22.67
#